data_AF-A0A1J6I837-F1
#
_entry.id   AF-A0A1J6I837-F1
#
_cell.length_a   1.000
_cell.length_b   1.000
_cell.length_c   1.000
_cell.angle_alpha   90.00
_cell.angle_beta   90.00
_cell.angle_gamma   90.00
#
_symmetry.space_group_name_H-M   'P 1'
#
loop_
_entity.id
_entity.type
_entity.pdbx_description
1 polymer ?
#
loop_
_entity_poly.entity_id
_entity_poly.type
_entity_poly.pdbx_seq_one_letter_code
_entity_poly.pdbx_strand_id
1 'polypeptide(L)'
;METSAGHPPGTSLHINSGDILRQDNPQNDNDNSSPPQTTPEPAVSDSQPDDLPEPSKPEIPPSELPPPPTGNTPPQVKKRRRRKRFFTDMIPTSVSAAAVSGLRVLRPNPKPSTAYSYSETELATGDDLNKNHNRRRRISDLAKEVDLEALIAISVGFPVDSLTEEEIEANVVSEIGGVEQSNYIVVRNHILARWRSNVTVWLTKDHALESIRAEHKNLVHSAYTFLLQHGYINYGVAPAIKELKFKTPEGVPKGNVIVIGAGLSGLVAARQLISLGFKVVVLEGRGRPGGRVRSKKMSGGRNGVVAAADLGGSVLTGINGNPLGVLARQLGIPLHKVRDICPLYLPNGRTVNSDIDSKVEASFNKLLDRVCKLRQAMLDEVKSVDVSLGTALETFRHVYRVAEDPQEQMLLDWHLANLEYANASLMSNLSMAFWDQDDPYEMGGDHCFIPGGNERLIRALAEDIPIFYDRTVESVRYGTDGVLVYAGGQEYRGDMVLCTVPLGVLKRGNIEFVPDLPQRKKDAIERLGFGLLNKVAILFPYDFWGGEIDTFGHLNEDPNMRGEFFLFYSYSSVSGGPLLIALVAGEAAVKFEKMSPLESVGRVLEILKGIFSPKGIAVPDPLQAVCTRWGQDQFCYGSYSYVAIGASGDDYDILSESVGDRIFFAGEATNKQYPATMHGAFLSGMREAAHILRVADRRSISPAEKSNNFSQENIIVVDKFFDTPDLKFGSFSVLYDPISTDLESNCLIRVALQGEKLLYLYSLIARRLVLELSKLEGDLSRIQMLTRDFGVKLVGWKNLSAAAGSLITSIESARSV
;
A
#
# COMPACT_ATOMS: atom_id res chain seq x y z
N MET A 1 50.80 42.78 -25.52
CA MET A 1 50.19 42.63 -24.18
C MET A 1 49.75 41.17 -24.00
N GLU A 2 50.62 40.17 -23.95
CA GLU A 2 51.88 40.06 -23.16
C GLU A 2 51.60 40.22 -21.65
N THR A 3 52.03 39.34 -20.73
CA THR A 3 53.02 38.25 -20.85
C THR A 3 52.89 37.21 -19.71
N SER A 4 53.32 35.97 -19.99
CA SER A 4 54.14 35.01 -19.18
C SER A 4 54.54 35.34 -17.72
N ALA A 5 54.95 34.42 -16.83
CA ALA A 5 55.00 32.95 -16.70
C ALA A 5 55.59 32.61 -15.29
N GLY A 6 55.63 31.35 -14.84
CA GLY A 6 56.37 31.01 -13.59
C GLY A 6 56.21 29.60 -13.01
N HIS A 7 57.13 28.69 -13.36
CA HIS A 7 57.39 27.37 -12.75
C HIS A 7 58.93 27.12 -12.83
N PRO A 8 59.48 26.06 -12.20
CA PRO A 8 59.04 25.30 -11.03
C PRO A 8 59.97 25.64 -9.83
N PRO A 9 61.08 24.95 -9.43
CA PRO A 9 61.56 23.57 -9.62
C PRO A 9 61.31 22.68 -8.37
N GLY A 10 61.94 21.48 -8.32
CA GLY A 10 62.09 20.67 -7.10
C GLY A 10 63.30 19.71 -7.23
N THR A 11 63.67 18.99 -6.15
CA THR A 11 64.57 17.81 -6.24
C THR A 11 64.41 16.84 -5.06
N SER A 12 64.75 15.59 -5.33
CA SER A 12 64.69 14.41 -4.46
C SER A 12 65.93 14.24 -3.56
N LEU A 13 65.85 13.33 -2.59
CA LEU A 13 66.96 12.42 -2.27
C LEU A 13 66.48 11.10 -1.62
N HIS A 14 67.13 10.00 -1.99
CA HIS A 14 66.89 8.61 -1.56
C HIS A 14 67.68 8.26 -0.27
N ILE A 15 67.36 7.09 0.33
CA ILE A 15 68.26 5.94 0.68
C ILE A 15 67.48 5.05 1.70
N ASN A 16 66.91 3.90 1.31
CA ASN A 16 67.47 2.52 1.38
C ASN A 16 68.26 2.23 2.66
N SER A 17 67.94 1.23 3.50
CA SER A 17 68.02 -0.23 3.27
C SER A 17 67.56 -0.93 4.57
N GLY A 18 67.21 -2.22 4.63
CA GLY A 18 67.22 -3.27 3.61
C GLY A 18 66.61 -4.58 4.14
N ASP A 19 66.58 -5.59 3.27
CA ASP A 19 65.96 -6.90 3.47
C ASP A 19 66.61 -7.81 4.54
N ILE A 20 65.89 -8.88 4.92
CA ILE A 20 66.29 -10.32 4.85
C ILE A 20 65.14 -11.13 5.50
N LEU A 21 64.32 -11.88 4.73
CA LEU A 21 64.41 -13.35 4.52
C LEU A 21 64.32 -14.15 5.85
N ARG A 22 63.58 -15.27 6.01
CA ARG A 22 63.01 -16.25 5.06
C ARG A 22 62.03 -17.18 5.83
N GLN A 23 60.85 -17.51 5.27
CA GLN A 23 60.45 -18.82 4.68
C GLN A 23 59.81 -19.90 5.59
N ASP A 24 58.78 -20.51 5.01
CA ASP A 24 58.35 -21.93 5.05
C ASP A 24 57.56 -22.56 6.23
N ASN A 25 56.31 -22.91 5.86
CA ASN A 25 55.46 -24.05 6.28
C ASN A 25 56.15 -25.42 6.02
N PRO A 26 55.56 -26.62 6.31
CA PRO A 26 54.37 -26.99 7.13
C PRO A 26 54.62 -28.24 8.03
N GLN A 27 53.57 -28.80 8.67
CA GLN A 27 53.17 -30.24 8.76
C GLN A 27 52.53 -30.68 10.10
N ASN A 28 51.77 -31.78 10.02
CA ASN A 28 51.00 -32.43 11.09
C ASN A 28 51.88 -33.15 12.13
N ASP A 29 51.30 -33.53 13.27
CA ASP A 29 51.04 -34.95 13.57
C ASP A 29 50.05 -35.17 14.73
N ASN A 30 49.40 -36.35 14.73
CA ASN A 30 48.60 -36.87 15.84
C ASN A 30 49.55 -37.55 16.87
N ASP A 31 49.19 -37.64 18.16
CA ASP A 31 48.66 -38.90 18.73
C ASP A 31 48.27 -38.82 20.24
N ASN A 32 47.57 -39.87 20.67
CA ASN A 32 46.98 -40.19 21.98
C ASN A 32 47.92 -40.12 23.22
N SER A 33 47.37 -39.78 24.40
CA SER A 33 47.03 -40.76 25.47
C SER A 33 46.66 -40.16 26.86
N SER A 34 45.72 -40.82 27.54
CA SER A 34 45.32 -40.69 28.97
C SER A 34 45.62 -42.04 29.68
N PRO A 35 45.19 -42.38 30.94
CA PRO A 35 44.53 -41.63 32.04
C PRO A 35 45.26 -41.87 33.42
N PRO A 36 44.63 -41.78 34.63
CA PRO A 36 43.71 -42.83 35.13
C PRO A 36 42.45 -42.39 35.95
N GLN A 37 41.41 -43.24 35.86
CA GLN A 37 40.37 -43.72 36.81
C GLN A 37 40.18 -43.03 38.21
N THR A 38 38.99 -43.00 38.86
CA THR A 38 37.93 -44.03 39.03
C THR A 38 36.48 -43.47 39.22
N THR A 39 35.48 -44.32 38.93
CA THR A 39 34.00 -44.21 39.14
C THR A 39 33.54 -44.90 40.47
N PRO A 40 32.24 -45.16 40.84
CA PRO A 40 30.94 -44.99 40.13
C PRO A 40 29.68 -44.48 40.91
N GLU A 41 28.71 -43.98 40.12
CA GLU A 41 27.26 -44.32 39.98
C GLU A 41 26.49 -45.21 41.02
N PRO A 42 25.13 -45.12 41.12
CA PRO A 42 24.21 -45.55 40.04
C PRO A 42 22.88 -44.76 39.82
N ALA A 43 22.18 -45.12 38.74
CA ALA A 43 20.77 -44.78 38.41
C ALA A 43 19.94 -46.08 38.14
N VAL A 44 18.76 -45.99 37.48
CA VAL A 44 17.78 -47.06 37.08
C VAL A 44 16.73 -47.40 38.17
N SER A 45 15.41 -47.61 37.91
CA SER A 45 14.46 -47.20 36.85
C SER A 45 12.98 -47.42 37.29
N ASP A 46 12.03 -47.01 36.43
CA ASP A 46 10.63 -47.49 36.25
C ASP A 46 9.56 -47.45 37.37
N SER A 47 8.43 -46.78 37.05
CA SER A 47 7.05 -47.35 36.98
C SER A 47 5.90 -46.35 37.34
N GLN A 48 4.74 -46.56 36.70
CA GLN A 48 3.40 -45.97 36.98
C GLN A 48 2.45 -47.13 37.38
N PRO A 49 1.18 -46.90 37.81
CA PRO A 49 0.61 -45.91 38.74
C PRO A 49 -0.32 -46.55 39.83
N ASP A 50 -1.11 -45.71 40.53
CA ASP A 50 -2.44 -45.94 41.14
C ASP A 50 -2.66 -45.95 42.69
N ASP A 51 -3.84 -45.37 43.06
CA ASP A 51 -4.67 -45.36 44.29
C ASP A 51 -4.28 -44.64 45.62
N LEU A 52 -4.84 -43.41 45.80
CA LEU A 52 -5.74 -42.84 46.87
C LEU A 52 -5.62 -43.25 48.38
N PRO A 53 -6.07 -42.44 49.40
CA PRO A 53 -7.09 -41.36 49.38
C PRO A 53 -6.82 -40.07 50.24
N GLU A 54 -7.82 -39.17 50.34
CA GLU A 54 -7.86 -37.90 51.14
C GLU A 54 -7.98 -38.06 52.68
N PRO A 55 -7.80 -36.96 53.47
CA PRO A 55 -8.94 -36.54 54.32
C PRO A 55 -9.13 -35.02 54.61
N SER A 56 -10.39 -34.56 54.43
CA SER A 56 -11.24 -33.62 55.23
C SER A 56 -10.71 -32.40 56.04
N LYS A 57 -11.45 -31.28 55.93
CA LYS A 57 -11.42 -30.05 56.76
C LYS A 57 -12.24 -30.15 58.08
N PRO A 58 -12.04 -29.21 59.04
CA PRO A 58 -13.07 -28.74 59.98
C PRO A 58 -13.47 -27.26 59.80
N GLU A 59 -14.69 -26.89 60.24
CA GLU A 59 -15.26 -25.52 60.22
C GLU A 59 -15.31 -24.87 61.62
N ILE A 60 -15.29 -23.53 61.70
CA ILE A 60 -15.56 -22.73 62.93
C ILE A 60 -16.36 -21.46 62.54
N PRO A 61 -17.38 -21.02 63.34
CA PRO A 61 -18.40 -20.02 62.94
C PRO A 61 -18.01 -18.54 63.18
N PRO A 62 -18.83 -17.55 62.71
CA PRO A 62 -18.40 -16.16 62.56
C PRO A 62 -18.61 -15.25 63.80
N SER A 63 -17.75 -14.25 63.95
CA SER A 63 -17.98 -13.07 64.82
C SER A 63 -17.46 -11.80 64.14
N GLU A 64 -18.09 -10.67 64.45
CA GLU A 64 -18.02 -9.42 63.68
C GLU A 64 -16.68 -8.67 63.82
N LEU A 65 -16.24 -8.06 62.71
CA LEU A 65 -15.18 -7.03 62.68
C LEU A 65 -15.67 -5.84 61.83
N PRO A 66 -15.27 -4.60 62.18
CA PRO A 66 -15.86 -3.38 61.61
C PRO A 66 -15.43 -3.14 60.15
N PRO A 67 -16.21 -2.35 59.37
CA PRO A 67 -15.90 -2.10 57.97
C PRO A 67 -14.60 -1.30 57.80
N PRO A 68 -13.81 -1.58 56.74
CA PRO A 68 -12.60 -0.82 56.43
C PRO A 68 -12.95 0.62 55.99
N PRO A 69 -12.03 1.58 56.18
CA PRO A 69 -12.26 2.97 55.79
C PRO A 69 -12.43 3.11 54.27
N THR A 70 -13.49 3.79 53.85
CA THR A 70 -13.74 4.17 52.47
C THR A 70 -12.77 5.27 52.03
N GLY A 71 -11.90 4.99 51.06
CA GLY A 71 -10.99 6.00 50.52
C GLY A 71 -10.13 5.50 49.35
N ASN A 72 -10.23 6.20 48.22
CA ASN A 72 -9.35 6.11 47.05
C ASN A 72 -9.39 4.82 46.21
N THR A 73 -10.55 4.58 45.59
CA THR A 73 -10.60 3.98 44.24
C THR A 73 -9.65 4.77 43.30
N PRO A 74 -8.82 4.13 42.46
CA PRO A 74 -8.10 4.87 41.41
C PRO A 74 -9.11 5.56 40.48
N PRO A 75 -8.81 6.77 39.97
CA PRO A 75 -9.75 7.51 39.15
C PRO A 75 -10.11 6.71 37.89
N GLN A 76 -11.42 6.57 37.62
CA GLN A 76 -11.89 5.94 36.39
C GLN A 76 -11.45 6.80 35.19
N VAL A 77 -10.40 6.35 34.51
CA VAL A 77 -9.97 6.93 33.23
C VAL A 77 -11.08 6.68 32.22
N LYS A 78 -11.81 7.74 31.85
CA LYS A 78 -12.81 7.70 30.79
C LYS A 78 -12.13 7.17 29.52
N LYS A 79 -12.71 6.13 28.90
CA LYS A 79 -12.18 5.56 27.64
C LYS A 79 -12.06 6.67 26.61
N ARG A 80 -10.86 6.93 26.07
CA ARG A 80 -10.68 7.86 24.95
C ARG A 80 -11.50 7.34 23.78
N ARG A 81 -12.57 8.05 23.42
CA ARG A 81 -13.34 7.76 22.21
C ARG A 81 -12.53 8.25 21.01
N ARG A 82 -11.66 7.37 20.50
CA ARG A 82 -11.15 7.52 19.12
C ARG A 82 -12.34 7.81 18.21
N ARG A 83 -12.22 8.83 17.37
CA ARG A 83 -13.32 9.38 16.58
C ARG A 83 -13.99 8.26 15.77
N LYS A 84 -15.18 7.81 16.21
CA LYS A 84 -16.11 7.11 15.32
C LYS A 84 -16.59 8.16 14.31
N ARG A 85 -15.83 8.31 13.22
CA ARG A 85 -16.33 8.98 12.01
C ARG A 85 -17.48 8.10 11.51
N PHE A 86 -18.66 8.70 11.35
CA PHE A 86 -19.89 7.96 11.05
C PHE A 86 -19.82 7.41 9.62
N PHE A 87 -19.66 6.09 9.49
CA PHE A 87 -19.77 5.36 8.22
C PHE A 87 -21.07 4.54 8.13
N THR A 88 -22.07 4.87 8.95
CA THR A 88 -23.35 4.15 9.04
C THR A 88 -24.45 4.67 8.11
N ASP A 89 -24.29 5.87 7.56
CA ASP A 89 -25.42 6.63 6.99
C ASP A 89 -25.38 6.69 5.44
N MET A 90 -24.60 5.82 4.80
CA MET A 90 -24.46 5.71 3.33
C MET A 90 -24.63 4.28 2.79
N ILE A 91 -25.66 3.57 3.25
CA ILE A 91 -26.15 2.36 2.56
C ILE A 91 -27.58 2.63 2.03
N PRO A 92 -27.73 3.02 0.75
CA PRO A 92 -28.99 2.84 0.04
C PRO A 92 -29.23 1.33 -0.12
N THR A 93 -30.03 0.73 0.77
CA THR A 93 -30.37 -0.70 0.73
C THR A 93 -31.35 -0.99 -0.41
N SER A 94 -30.86 -1.03 -1.65
CA SER A 94 -31.65 -1.50 -2.79
C SER A 94 -30.81 -2.01 -3.97
N VAL A 95 -29.87 -2.94 -3.71
CA VAL A 95 -29.63 -4.00 -4.71
C VAL A 95 -30.94 -4.76 -4.81
N SER A 96 -31.70 -4.55 -5.88
CA SER A 96 -33.03 -5.13 -6.05
C SER A 96 -32.99 -6.65 -5.82
N ALA A 97 -33.80 -7.15 -4.88
CA ALA A 97 -33.88 -8.57 -4.57
C ALA A 97 -34.23 -9.45 -5.81
N ALA A 98 -34.81 -8.84 -6.85
CA ALA A 98 -35.05 -9.49 -8.14
C ALA A 98 -33.74 -9.81 -8.90
N ALA A 99 -32.73 -8.93 -8.86
CA ALA A 99 -31.44 -9.16 -9.52
C ALA A 99 -30.70 -10.35 -8.88
N VAL A 100 -30.66 -10.39 -7.54
CA VAL A 100 -30.02 -11.48 -6.77
C VAL A 100 -30.70 -12.83 -7.02
N SER A 101 -32.03 -12.85 -7.07
CA SER A 101 -32.80 -14.08 -7.36
C SER A 101 -32.59 -14.62 -8.77
N GLY A 102 -32.12 -13.80 -9.72
CA GLY A 102 -31.78 -14.20 -11.08
C GLY A 102 -30.38 -14.80 -11.20
N LEU A 103 -29.41 -14.35 -10.40
CA LEU A 103 -27.99 -14.60 -10.65
C LEU A 103 -27.39 -15.82 -9.94
N ARG A 104 -27.93 -16.21 -8.78
CA ARG A 104 -27.40 -17.30 -7.94
C ARG A 104 -28.19 -18.60 -8.02
N VAL A 105 -27.51 -19.69 -7.66
CA VAL A 105 -28.11 -21.02 -7.43
C VAL A 105 -28.24 -21.24 -5.92
N LEU A 106 -29.48 -21.42 -5.44
CA LEU A 106 -29.75 -21.78 -4.05
C LEU A 106 -29.26 -23.22 -3.79
N ARG A 107 -28.10 -23.36 -3.12
CA ARG A 107 -27.59 -24.64 -2.65
C ARG A 107 -28.12 -24.97 -1.25
N PRO A 108 -28.44 -26.24 -0.93
CA PRO A 108 -28.66 -26.65 0.45
C PRO A 108 -27.33 -26.60 1.21
N ASN A 109 -27.31 -25.96 2.39
CA ASN A 109 -26.11 -25.72 3.19
C ASN A 109 -25.35 -27.03 3.54
N PRO A 110 -24.08 -27.18 3.11
CA PRO A 110 -23.10 -27.96 3.86
C PRO A 110 -22.73 -27.14 5.10
N LYS A 111 -22.81 -27.73 6.30
CA LYS A 111 -22.37 -27.04 7.53
C LYS A 111 -20.87 -26.68 7.43
N PRO A 112 -20.45 -25.44 7.73
CA PRO A 112 -19.04 -25.12 7.84
C PRO A 112 -18.42 -25.88 9.03
N SER A 113 -17.24 -26.47 8.82
CA SER A 113 -16.47 -27.13 9.87
C SER A 113 -15.78 -26.09 10.76
N THR A 114 -16.30 -25.92 11.98
CA THR A 114 -15.67 -25.24 13.15
C THR A 114 -15.32 -23.75 13.03
N ALA A 115 -15.51 -22.89 14.04
CA ALA A 115 -16.42 -22.91 15.19
C ALA A 115 -16.46 -21.50 15.81
N TYR A 116 -17.64 -20.85 15.85
CA TYR A 116 -18.00 -19.80 16.82
C TYR A 116 -19.53 -19.73 16.88
N SER A 117 -20.12 -20.33 17.91
CA SER A 117 -21.57 -20.45 18.05
C SER A 117 -22.17 -19.38 18.95
N TYR A 118 -23.22 -18.71 18.49
CA TYR A 118 -24.30 -18.27 19.36
C TYR A 118 -25.43 -19.29 19.30
N SER A 119 -26.00 -19.62 20.45
CA SER A 119 -27.03 -20.65 20.62
C SER A 119 -28.43 -20.06 20.56
N GLU A 120 -29.37 -20.75 19.91
CA GLU A 120 -30.80 -20.64 20.21
C GLU A 120 -31.52 -21.96 19.85
N THR A 121 -32.51 -22.34 20.66
CA THR A 121 -33.12 -23.68 20.72
C THR A 121 -34.59 -23.71 20.28
N GLU A 122 -34.93 -24.72 19.45
CA GLU A 122 -36.27 -25.37 19.35
C GLU A 122 -37.48 -24.50 18.89
N LEU A 123 -38.62 -25.00 18.36
CA LEU A 123 -39.18 -26.35 18.14
C LEU A 123 -40.13 -26.31 16.88
N ALA A 124 -40.69 -27.45 16.45
CA ALA A 124 -41.57 -27.61 15.27
C ALA A 124 -43.04 -27.10 15.48
N THR A 125 -43.97 -26.95 14.53
CA THR A 125 -44.42 -27.82 13.40
C THR A 125 -45.25 -27.03 12.34
N GLY A 126 -45.49 -27.59 11.13
CA GLY A 126 -46.60 -27.15 10.24
C GLY A 126 -46.33 -27.12 8.72
N ASP A 127 -46.52 -28.25 8.02
CA ASP A 127 -46.29 -28.36 6.57
C ASP A 127 -47.50 -27.96 5.69
N ASP A 128 -47.59 -26.67 5.37
CA ASP A 128 -47.65 -26.23 3.95
C ASP A 128 -47.46 -24.70 3.81
N LEU A 129 -47.88 -23.93 4.82
CA LEU A 129 -47.48 -22.52 5.00
C LEU A 129 -45.94 -22.37 5.09
N ASN A 130 -45.27 -23.41 5.59
CA ASN A 130 -43.82 -23.51 5.68
C ASN A 130 -43.08 -23.33 4.35
N LYS A 131 -43.66 -23.73 3.20
CA LYS A 131 -42.94 -23.59 1.90
C LYS A 131 -42.76 -22.13 1.51
N ASN A 132 -43.80 -21.31 1.67
CA ASN A 132 -43.72 -19.86 1.42
C ASN A 132 -42.92 -19.13 2.50
N HIS A 133 -43.03 -19.53 3.77
CA HIS A 133 -42.22 -18.95 4.84
C HIS A 133 -40.73 -19.28 4.67
N ASN A 134 -40.38 -20.52 4.34
CA ASN A 134 -39.00 -20.94 4.07
C ASN A 134 -38.45 -20.30 2.79
N ARG A 135 -39.26 -20.11 1.75
CA ARG A 135 -38.82 -19.37 0.54
C ARG A 135 -38.54 -17.89 0.88
N ARG A 136 -39.43 -17.22 1.62
CA ARG A 136 -39.20 -15.84 2.08
C ARG A 136 -37.98 -15.71 3.00
N ARG A 137 -37.81 -16.64 3.95
CA ARG A 137 -36.65 -16.71 4.85
C ARG A 137 -35.34 -16.87 4.06
N ARG A 138 -35.27 -17.85 3.14
CA ARG A 138 -34.11 -18.05 2.25
C ARG A 138 -33.78 -16.85 1.36
N ILE A 139 -34.80 -16.13 0.86
CA ILE A 139 -34.59 -14.88 0.12
C ILE A 139 -34.01 -13.80 1.05
N SER A 140 -34.51 -13.68 2.29
CA SER A 140 -33.97 -12.73 3.27
C SER A 140 -32.57 -13.08 3.76
N ASP A 141 -32.23 -14.37 3.82
CA ASP A 141 -30.89 -14.83 4.20
C ASP A 141 -29.89 -14.58 3.05
N LEU A 142 -30.28 -14.86 1.80
CA LEU A 142 -29.48 -14.53 0.62
C LEU A 142 -29.28 -13.02 0.43
N ALA A 143 -30.26 -12.19 0.79
CA ALA A 143 -30.12 -10.73 0.79
C ALA A 143 -29.03 -10.28 1.79
N LYS A 144 -29.08 -10.78 3.04
CA LYS A 144 -28.05 -10.51 4.05
C LYS A 144 -26.65 -10.98 3.64
N GLU A 145 -26.56 -12.11 2.93
CA GLU A 145 -25.28 -12.57 2.35
C GLU A 145 -24.75 -11.54 1.35
N VAL A 146 -25.57 -11.08 0.40
CA VAL A 146 -25.15 -10.07 -0.59
C VAL A 146 -24.79 -8.72 0.07
N ASP A 147 -25.52 -8.29 1.10
CA ASP A 147 -25.19 -7.09 1.87
C ASP A 147 -23.82 -7.24 2.56
N LEU A 148 -23.53 -8.40 3.16
CA LEU A 148 -22.22 -8.70 3.78
C LEU A 148 -21.09 -8.73 2.75
N GLU A 149 -21.32 -9.30 1.57
CA GLU A 149 -20.35 -9.34 0.48
C GLU A 149 -20.06 -7.94 -0.09
N ALA A 150 -21.09 -7.09 -0.19
CA ALA A 150 -20.94 -5.69 -0.54
C ALA A 150 -20.11 -4.93 0.51
N LEU A 151 -20.38 -5.13 1.81
CA LEU A 151 -19.55 -4.57 2.89
C LEU A 151 -18.08 -5.01 2.82
N ILE A 152 -17.83 -6.28 2.47
CA ILE A 152 -16.46 -6.78 2.23
C ILE A 152 -15.83 -6.07 1.01
N ALA A 153 -16.55 -5.92 -0.09
CA ALA A 153 -16.06 -5.23 -1.29
C ALA A 153 -15.75 -3.75 -1.03
N ILE A 154 -16.63 -3.03 -0.33
CA ILE A 154 -16.41 -1.64 0.12
C ILE A 154 -15.15 -1.55 0.96
N SER A 155 -14.97 -2.46 1.92
CA SER A 155 -13.79 -2.42 2.80
C SER A 155 -12.45 -2.55 2.07
N VAL A 156 -12.44 -3.04 0.82
CA VAL A 156 -11.23 -3.25 0.02
C VAL A 156 -11.13 -2.30 -1.19
N GLY A 157 -11.98 -1.27 -1.25
CA GLY A 157 -11.90 -0.19 -2.23
C GLY A 157 -12.88 -0.25 -3.41
N PHE A 158 -13.84 -1.19 -3.43
CA PHE A 158 -14.86 -1.24 -4.48
C PHE A 158 -16.14 -0.48 -4.09
N PRO A 159 -16.66 0.42 -4.94
CA PRO A 159 -17.92 1.09 -4.65
C PRO A 159 -19.12 0.14 -4.76
N VAL A 160 -20.24 0.56 -4.16
CA VAL A 160 -21.44 -0.25 -3.92
C VAL A 160 -22.14 -0.66 -5.22
N ASP A 161 -22.26 0.29 -6.15
CA ASP A 161 -23.18 0.31 -7.29
C ASP A 161 -22.50 0.66 -8.63
N SER A 162 -21.19 0.93 -8.58
CA SER A 162 -20.37 1.39 -9.70
C SER A 162 -19.13 0.50 -9.92
N LEU A 163 -18.45 0.73 -11.04
CA LEU A 163 -17.14 0.17 -11.34
C LEU A 163 -16.05 1.15 -10.90
N THR A 164 -14.90 0.65 -10.47
CA THR A 164 -13.70 1.48 -10.30
C THR A 164 -13.12 1.89 -11.65
N GLU A 165 -12.26 2.91 -11.66
CA GLU A 165 -11.54 3.32 -12.88
C GLU A 165 -10.70 2.16 -13.45
N GLU A 166 -10.03 1.37 -12.58
CA GLU A 166 -9.28 0.18 -12.99
C GLU A 166 -10.16 -0.89 -13.66
N GLU A 167 -11.39 -1.10 -13.18
CA GLU A 167 -12.37 -2.02 -13.79
C GLU A 167 -12.85 -1.53 -15.16
N ILE A 168 -13.06 -0.22 -15.30
CA ILE A 168 -13.43 0.42 -16.58
C ILE A 168 -12.27 0.29 -17.58
N GLU A 169 -11.03 0.62 -17.18
CA GLU A 169 -9.84 0.47 -18.03
C GLU A 169 -9.58 -0.99 -18.44
N ALA A 170 -9.90 -1.94 -17.57
CA ALA A 170 -9.78 -3.37 -17.85
C ALA A 170 -10.92 -3.92 -18.74
N ASN A 171 -11.93 -3.11 -19.09
CA ASN A 171 -13.09 -3.50 -19.90
C ASN A 171 -13.79 -4.75 -19.33
N VAL A 172 -14.06 -4.76 -18.02
CA VAL A 172 -14.63 -5.93 -17.33
C VAL A 172 -16.07 -6.28 -17.74
N VAL A 173 -16.76 -5.35 -18.39
CA VAL A 173 -18.09 -5.49 -19.01
C VAL A 173 -18.06 -4.89 -20.41
N SER A 174 -19.02 -5.28 -21.26
CA SER A 174 -19.10 -4.81 -22.64
C SER A 174 -19.71 -3.41 -22.78
N GLU A 175 -20.60 -3.04 -21.86
CA GLU A 175 -21.25 -1.73 -21.78
C GLU A 175 -21.26 -1.24 -20.32
N ILE A 176 -21.02 0.07 -20.12
CA ILE A 176 -21.06 0.69 -18.80
C ILE A 176 -22.51 1.03 -18.45
N GLY A 177 -22.94 0.63 -17.25
CA GLY A 177 -24.32 0.73 -16.79
C GLY A 177 -25.17 -0.51 -17.07
N GLY A 178 -26.47 -0.39 -16.80
CA GLY A 178 -27.44 -1.44 -17.07
C GLY A 178 -27.24 -2.75 -16.29
N VAL A 179 -27.77 -3.83 -16.87
CA VAL A 179 -27.89 -5.14 -16.19
C VAL A 179 -26.56 -5.90 -16.16
N GLU A 180 -25.69 -5.75 -17.17
CA GLU A 180 -24.39 -6.41 -17.19
C GLU A 180 -23.49 -5.92 -16.04
N GLN A 181 -23.32 -4.61 -15.89
CA GLN A 181 -22.59 -4.01 -14.77
C GLN A 181 -23.17 -4.42 -13.41
N SER A 182 -24.50 -4.35 -13.26
CA SER A 182 -25.19 -4.72 -12.01
C SER A 182 -24.89 -6.18 -11.62
N ASN A 183 -24.92 -7.09 -12.60
CA ASN A 183 -24.62 -8.50 -12.39
C ASN A 183 -23.12 -8.72 -12.11
N TYR A 184 -22.23 -8.04 -12.84
CA TYR A 184 -20.78 -8.09 -12.62
C TYR A 184 -20.42 -7.67 -11.20
N ILE A 185 -20.99 -6.59 -10.68
CA ILE A 185 -20.78 -6.10 -9.31
C ILE A 185 -21.11 -7.19 -8.27
N VAL A 186 -22.26 -7.86 -8.40
CA VAL A 186 -22.65 -8.95 -7.50
C VAL A 186 -21.71 -10.16 -7.62
N VAL A 187 -21.20 -10.46 -8.83
CA VAL A 187 -20.21 -11.53 -9.07
C VAL A 187 -18.85 -11.19 -8.45
N ARG A 188 -18.34 -9.98 -8.66
CA ARG A 188 -17.08 -9.48 -8.06
C ARG A 188 -17.13 -9.54 -6.54
N ASN A 189 -18.19 -8.98 -5.94
CA ASN A 189 -18.37 -8.95 -4.49
C ASN A 189 -18.39 -10.38 -3.91
N HIS A 190 -19.02 -11.33 -4.62
CA HIS A 190 -19.03 -12.74 -4.26
C HIS A 190 -17.62 -13.36 -4.23
N ILE A 191 -16.83 -13.15 -5.28
CA ILE A 191 -15.48 -13.72 -5.42
C ILE A 191 -14.56 -13.18 -4.32
N LEU A 192 -14.62 -11.86 -4.09
CA LEU A 192 -13.90 -11.19 -2.99
C LEU A 192 -14.25 -11.80 -1.64
N ALA A 193 -15.53 -11.92 -1.31
CA ALA A 193 -15.99 -12.45 -0.04
C ALA A 193 -15.64 -13.93 0.16
N ARG A 194 -15.79 -14.77 -0.89
CA ARG A 194 -15.36 -16.17 -0.85
C ARG A 194 -13.87 -16.28 -0.51
N TRP A 195 -13.01 -15.52 -1.18
CA TRP A 195 -11.58 -15.54 -0.86
C TRP A 195 -11.28 -14.97 0.53
N ARG A 196 -11.89 -13.85 0.91
CA ARG A 196 -11.70 -13.22 2.23
C ARG A 196 -12.15 -14.11 3.39
N SER A 197 -13.13 -15.00 3.18
CA SER A 197 -13.55 -16.00 4.16
C SER A 197 -12.39 -16.95 4.53
N ASN A 198 -11.63 -17.44 3.54
CA ASN A 198 -10.47 -18.29 3.75
C ASN A 198 -9.27 -17.90 2.88
N VAL A 199 -8.51 -16.92 3.36
CA VAL A 199 -7.35 -16.33 2.66
C VAL A 199 -6.12 -17.26 2.58
N THR A 200 -6.13 -18.44 3.20
CA THR A 200 -4.99 -19.37 3.20
C THR A 200 -5.04 -20.37 2.04
N VAL A 201 -6.19 -20.49 1.38
CA VAL A 201 -6.45 -21.40 0.26
C VAL A 201 -6.51 -20.60 -1.04
N TRP A 202 -6.07 -21.22 -2.14
CA TRP A 202 -6.25 -20.66 -3.47
C TRP A 202 -7.71 -20.82 -3.91
N LEU A 203 -8.43 -19.71 -4.08
CA LEU A 203 -9.76 -19.72 -4.69
C LEU A 203 -9.61 -19.99 -6.19
N THR A 204 -10.08 -21.13 -6.68
CA THR A 204 -10.11 -21.43 -8.13
C THR A 204 -11.31 -20.78 -8.81
N LYS A 205 -11.23 -20.59 -10.14
CA LYS A 205 -12.33 -20.07 -10.95
C LYS A 205 -13.59 -20.96 -10.91
N ASP A 206 -13.41 -22.28 -10.80
CA ASP A 206 -14.54 -23.20 -10.71
C ASP A 206 -15.24 -23.10 -9.34
N HIS A 207 -14.47 -23.01 -8.25
CA HIS A 207 -15.02 -22.76 -6.91
C HIS A 207 -15.69 -21.37 -6.79
N ALA A 208 -15.25 -20.39 -7.57
CA ALA A 208 -15.91 -19.09 -7.70
C ALA A 208 -17.25 -19.18 -8.47
N LEU A 209 -17.34 -20.05 -9.49
CA LEU A 209 -18.55 -20.27 -10.29
C LEU A 209 -19.63 -21.05 -9.52
N GLU A 210 -19.26 -21.86 -8.52
CA GLU A 210 -20.13 -22.84 -7.86
C GLU A 210 -21.54 -22.38 -7.44
N SER A 211 -21.68 -21.18 -6.87
CA SER A 211 -22.98 -20.62 -6.43
C SER A 211 -23.59 -19.60 -7.40
N ILE A 212 -22.98 -19.41 -8.57
CA ILE A 212 -23.42 -18.52 -9.64
C ILE A 212 -23.99 -19.39 -10.77
N ARG A 213 -25.04 -18.92 -11.44
CA ARG A 213 -25.61 -19.67 -12.57
C ARG A 213 -24.64 -19.74 -13.74
N ALA A 214 -24.64 -20.87 -14.45
CA ALA A 214 -23.74 -21.12 -15.57
C ALA A 214 -23.89 -20.08 -16.71
N GLU A 215 -25.07 -19.47 -16.86
CA GLU A 215 -25.33 -18.37 -17.80
C GLU A 215 -24.43 -17.13 -17.55
N HIS A 216 -23.94 -16.92 -16.33
CA HIS A 216 -23.05 -15.81 -15.97
C HIS A 216 -21.56 -16.18 -15.96
N LYS A 217 -21.17 -17.33 -16.54
CA LYS A 217 -19.77 -17.81 -16.59
C LYS A 217 -18.78 -16.79 -17.17
N ASN A 218 -19.23 -15.95 -18.10
CA ASN A 218 -18.40 -14.88 -18.69
C ASN A 218 -18.11 -13.75 -17.67
N LEU A 219 -19.10 -13.34 -16.88
CA LEU A 219 -18.90 -12.35 -15.81
C LEU A 219 -17.99 -12.90 -14.70
N VAL A 220 -18.15 -14.19 -14.34
CA VAL A 220 -17.24 -14.87 -13.40
C VAL A 220 -15.83 -14.92 -13.97
N HIS A 221 -15.67 -15.17 -15.27
CA HIS A 221 -14.35 -15.13 -15.90
C HIS A 221 -13.73 -13.73 -15.82
N SER A 222 -14.47 -12.70 -16.22
CA SER A 222 -14.00 -11.31 -16.22
C SER A 222 -13.58 -10.87 -14.82
N ALA A 223 -14.49 -10.96 -13.84
CA ALA A 223 -14.23 -10.58 -12.45
C ALA A 223 -13.07 -11.37 -11.83
N TYR A 224 -13.03 -12.71 -12.03
CA TYR A 224 -11.95 -13.52 -11.49
C TYR A 224 -10.58 -13.15 -12.09
N THR A 225 -10.51 -12.93 -13.42
CA THR A 225 -9.27 -12.51 -14.09
C THR A 225 -8.81 -11.15 -13.59
N PHE A 226 -9.72 -10.16 -13.56
CA PHE A 226 -9.44 -8.82 -13.06
C PHE A 226 -8.89 -8.86 -11.62
N LEU A 227 -9.63 -9.49 -10.70
CA LEU A 227 -9.28 -9.57 -9.28
C LEU A 227 -7.97 -10.32 -9.02
N LEU A 228 -7.64 -11.33 -9.83
CA LEU A 228 -6.37 -12.07 -9.72
C LEU A 228 -5.18 -11.24 -10.22
N GLN A 229 -5.35 -10.57 -11.37
CA GLN A 229 -4.29 -9.76 -11.98
C GLN A 229 -3.95 -8.51 -11.16
N HIS A 230 -4.96 -7.81 -10.65
CA HIS A 230 -4.82 -6.63 -9.80
C HIS A 230 -4.52 -6.95 -8.32
N GLY A 231 -4.42 -8.25 -7.97
CA GLY A 231 -3.95 -8.68 -6.65
C GLY A 231 -4.97 -8.52 -5.51
N TYR A 232 -6.27 -8.55 -5.81
CA TYR A 232 -7.35 -8.49 -4.82
C TYR A 232 -7.69 -9.84 -4.18
N ILE A 233 -7.43 -10.94 -4.90
CA ILE A 233 -7.57 -12.33 -4.43
C ILE A 233 -6.27 -13.13 -4.66
N ASN A 234 -6.14 -14.27 -3.98
CA ASN A 234 -5.03 -15.21 -4.15
C ASN A 234 -3.62 -14.60 -4.03
N TYR A 235 -3.48 -13.50 -3.27
CA TYR A 235 -2.20 -12.87 -3.01
C TYR A 235 -1.61 -13.30 -1.66
N GLY A 236 -0.35 -12.96 -1.44
CA GLY A 236 0.33 -13.12 -0.15
C GLY A 236 1.23 -14.36 -0.11
N VAL A 237 1.25 -15.03 1.03
CA VAL A 237 2.36 -15.92 1.46
C VAL A 237 1.93 -17.27 2.02
N ALA A 238 0.63 -17.61 1.99
CA ALA A 238 0.15 -18.92 2.42
C ALA A 238 0.75 -20.05 1.56
N PRO A 239 1.00 -21.26 2.11
CA PRO A 239 1.64 -22.36 1.37
C PRO A 239 0.95 -22.70 0.04
N ALA A 240 -0.38 -22.89 0.05
CA ALA A 240 -1.16 -23.18 -1.16
C ALA A 240 -1.11 -22.05 -2.22
N ILE A 241 -0.82 -20.81 -1.80
CA ILE A 241 -0.63 -19.68 -2.72
C ILE A 241 0.80 -19.70 -3.28
N LYS A 242 1.83 -19.95 -2.45
CA LYS A 242 3.21 -20.10 -2.90
C LYS A 242 3.36 -21.25 -3.91
N GLU A 243 2.85 -22.43 -3.58
CA GLU A 243 2.95 -23.63 -4.43
C GLU A 243 2.35 -23.46 -5.83
N LEU A 244 1.36 -22.58 -5.99
CA LEU A 244 0.74 -22.28 -7.28
C LEU A 244 1.38 -21.08 -7.98
N LYS A 245 1.94 -20.11 -7.25
CA LYS A 245 2.58 -18.91 -7.81
C LYS A 245 4.06 -19.10 -8.21
N PHE A 246 4.76 -20.08 -7.63
CA PHE A 246 6.18 -20.38 -7.91
C PHE A 246 6.40 -21.65 -8.73
N LYS A 247 5.34 -22.34 -9.14
CA LYS A 247 5.43 -23.22 -10.32
C LYS A 247 5.75 -22.33 -11.51
N THR A 248 6.89 -22.57 -12.16
CA THR A 248 7.24 -21.93 -13.44
C THR A 248 6.05 -22.07 -14.38
N PRO A 249 5.46 -20.96 -14.87
CA PRO A 249 4.43 -21.04 -15.89
C PRO A 249 4.99 -21.78 -17.10
N GLU A 250 4.27 -22.80 -17.58
CA GLU A 250 4.63 -23.49 -18.81
C GLU A 250 4.46 -22.51 -19.98
N GLY A 251 5.56 -21.92 -20.45
CA GLY A 251 5.55 -20.92 -21.51
C GLY A 251 6.78 -20.02 -21.54
N VAL A 252 6.77 -19.06 -22.46
CA VAL A 252 7.79 -18.01 -22.56
C VAL A 252 7.51 -16.94 -21.50
N PRO A 253 8.52 -16.44 -20.76
CA PRO A 253 8.33 -15.36 -19.79
C PRO A 253 7.73 -14.10 -20.43
N LYS A 254 6.80 -13.42 -19.74
CA LYS A 254 6.17 -12.17 -20.21
C LYS A 254 7.12 -10.97 -20.36
N GLY A 255 8.34 -11.11 -19.84
CA GLY A 255 9.39 -10.09 -19.88
C GLY A 255 10.25 -10.13 -18.62
N ASN A 256 11.29 -9.31 -18.62
CA ASN A 256 12.25 -9.14 -17.54
C ASN A 256 12.00 -7.81 -16.82
N VAL A 257 11.74 -7.85 -15.51
CA VAL A 257 11.50 -6.64 -14.70
C VAL A 257 12.56 -6.51 -13.63
N ILE A 258 13.21 -5.35 -13.57
CA ILE A 258 14.11 -4.98 -12.47
C ILE A 258 13.31 -4.18 -11.44
N VAL A 259 13.33 -4.57 -10.18
CA VAL A 259 12.70 -3.81 -9.08
C VAL A 259 13.80 -3.15 -8.25
N ILE A 260 13.72 -1.84 -8.06
CA ILE A 260 14.68 -1.07 -7.25
C ILE A 260 14.07 -0.88 -5.86
N GLY A 261 14.70 -1.46 -4.85
CA GLY A 261 14.28 -1.50 -3.45
C GLY A 261 13.55 -2.79 -3.07
N ALA A 262 14.05 -3.47 -2.04
CA ALA A 262 13.38 -4.58 -1.36
C ALA A 262 12.55 -4.10 -0.15
N GLY A 263 11.98 -2.89 -0.26
CA GLY A 263 10.95 -2.41 0.65
C GLY A 263 9.63 -3.16 0.45
N LEU A 264 8.63 -2.90 1.31
CA LEU A 264 7.35 -3.59 1.24
C LEU A 264 6.68 -3.51 -0.14
N SER A 265 6.70 -2.34 -0.79
CA SER A 265 6.20 -2.13 -2.15
C SER A 265 6.92 -3.01 -3.18
N GLY A 266 8.25 -2.95 -3.21
CA GLY A 266 9.06 -3.73 -4.15
C GLY A 266 8.95 -5.25 -3.96
N LEU A 267 8.90 -5.74 -2.72
CA LEU A 267 8.68 -7.17 -2.43
C LEU A 267 7.30 -7.65 -2.89
N VAL A 268 6.26 -6.86 -2.65
CA VAL A 268 4.88 -7.19 -3.06
C VAL A 268 4.76 -7.20 -4.58
N ALA A 269 5.29 -6.16 -5.24
CA ALA A 269 5.33 -6.09 -6.69
C ALA A 269 6.10 -7.27 -7.30
N ALA A 270 7.28 -7.60 -6.75
CA ALA A 270 8.09 -8.72 -7.22
C ALA A 270 7.34 -10.06 -7.11
N ARG A 271 6.68 -10.35 -5.98
CA ARG A 271 5.82 -11.56 -5.87
C ARG A 271 4.70 -11.59 -6.89
N GLN A 272 4.00 -10.47 -7.07
CA GLN A 272 2.87 -10.41 -7.99
C GLN A 272 3.35 -10.57 -9.44
N LEU A 273 4.40 -9.87 -9.85
CA LEU A 273 5.03 -9.99 -11.17
C LEU A 273 5.52 -11.42 -11.48
N ILE A 274 6.20 -12.08 -10.55
CA ILE A 274 6.61 -13.50 -10.70
C ILE A 274 5.36 -14.36 -10.96
N SER A 275 4.30 -14.17 -10.18
CA SER A 275 3.05 -14.92 -10.34
C SER A 275 2.23 -14.57 -11.60
N LEU A 276 2.59 -13.49 -12.29
CA LEU A 276 2.04 -13.08 -13.58
C LEU A 276 2.93 -13.53 -14.76
N GLY A 277 4.01 -14.28 -14.49
CA GLY A 277 4.89 -14.87 -15.50
C GLY A 277 6.06 -13.97 -15.94
N PHE A 278 6.39 -12.93 -15.18
CA PHE A 278 7.59 -12.14 -15.41
C PHE A 278 8.82 -12.78 -14.74
N LYS A 279 9.98 -12.66 -15.39
CA LYS A 279 11.27 -12.87 -14.74
C LYS A 279 11.63 -11.60 -13.98
N VAL A 280 11.80 -11.69 -12.67
CA VAL A 280 12.05 -10.53 -11.80
C VAL A 280 13.44 -10.64 -11.17
N VAL A 281 14.10 -9.51 -10.95
CA VAL A 281 15.22 -9.35 -10.01
C VAL A 281 14.99 -8.10 -9.16
N VAL A 282 15.38 -8.15 -7.88
CA VAL A 282 15.27 -6.99 -6.96
C VAL A 282 16.66 -6.52 -6.57
N LEU A 283 16.91 -5.21 -6.67
CA LEU A 283 18.18 -4.58 -6.27
C LEU A 283 17.93 -3.76 -4.99
N GLU A 284 18.64 -4.07 -3.91
CA GLU A 284 18.49 -3.40 -2.61
C GLU A 284 19.83 -2.83 -2.14
N GLY A 285 19.86 -1.54 -1.82
CA GLY A 285 21.08 -0.85 -1.40
C GLY A 285 21.61 -1.29 -0.03
N ARG A 286 20.77 -1.89 0.81
CA ARG A 286 21.14 -2.39 2.14
C ARG A 286 21.45 -3.90 2.12
N GLY A 287 22.24 -4.35 3.09
CA GLY A 287 22.35 -5.77 3.48
C GLY A 287 21.09 -6.41 4.11
N ARG A 288 19.88 -5.90 3.86
CA ARG A 288 18.61 -6.43 4.38
C ARG A 288 17.38 -5.97 3.59
N PRO A 289 16.28 -6.74 3.57
CA PRO A 289 15.00 -6.29 3.04
C PRO A 289 14.21 -5.39 4.02
N GLY A 290 13.03 -4.95 3.60
CA GLY A 290 12.01 -4.26 4.38
C GLY A 290 12.09 -2.73 4.37
N GLY A 291 13.27 -2.17 4.08
CA GLY A 291 13.46 -0.72 4.03
C GLY A 291 13.05 -0.04 5.34
N ARG A 292 11.96 0.73 5.29
CA ARG A 292 11.34 1.45 6.43
C ARG A 292 10.44 0.57 7.32
N VAL A 293 10.18 -0.68 6.95
CA VAL A 293 9.69 -1.70 7.88
C VAL A 293 10.91 -2.41 8.45
N ARG A 294 11.26 -2.07 9.70
CA ARG A 294 12.47 -2.55 10.38
C ARG A 294 12.14 -2.88 11.83
N SER A 295 12.13 -4.18 12.15
CA SER A 295 12.24 -4.63 13.53
C SER A 295 13.71 -4.84 13.90
N LYS A 296 14.03 -4.89 15.18
CA LYS A 296 15.31 -5.34 15.71
C LYS A 296 15.06 -6.27 16.89
N LYS A 297 15.63 -7.47 16.85
CA LYS A 297 15.73 -8.33 18.03
C LYS A 297 16.72 -7.68 19.00
N MET A 298 16.22 -7.34 20.19
CA MET A 298 16.97 -6.79 21.31
C MET A 298 17.14 -7.88 22.37
N SER A 299 18.25 -7.86 23.09
CA SER A 299 18.56 -8.86 24.12
C SER A 299 19.55 -8.36 25.15
N GLY A 300 19.41 -8.80 26.40
CA GLY A 300 20.40 -8.53 27.45
C GLY A 300 20.04 -9.14 28.82
N GLY A 301 20.85 -8.79 29.82
CA GLY A 301 20.67 -9.23 31.20
C GLY A 301 21.08 -10.69 31.45
N ARG A 302 21.31 -11.04 32.72
CA ARG A 302 21.73 -12.39 33.13
C ARG A 302 20.69 -13.47 32.83
N ASN A 303 19.41 -13.09 32.79
CA ASN A 303 18.29 -13.99 32.53
C ASN A 303 17.98 -14.14 31.02
N GLY A 304 18.79 -13.55 30.12
CA GLY A 304 18.59 -13.65 28.68
C GLY A 304 17.29 -13.04 28.18
N VAL A 305 16.90 -11.86 28.70
CA VAL A 305 15.67 -11.17 28.29
C VAL A 305 15.78 -10.79 26.81
N VAL A 306 14.72 -11.03 26.04
CA VAL A 306 14.65 -10.76 24.59
C VAL A 306 13.36 -10.01 24.26
N ALA A 307 13.44 -9.06 23.32
CA ALA A 307 12.26 -8.39 22.76
C ALA A 307 12.45 -8.06 21.27
N ALA A 308 11.36 -7.98 20.50
CA ALA A 308 11.35 -7.44 19.15
C ALA A 308 10.87 -5.97 19.13
N ALA A 309 11.74 -5.04 18.72
CA ALA A 309 11.45 -3.61 18.67
C ALA A 309 11.22 -3.12 17.23
N ASP A 310 10.06 -2.54 16.92
CA ASP A 310 9.80 -1.91 15.62
C ASP A 310 10.36 -0.48 15.57
N LEU A 311 11.56 -0.38 14.98
CA LEU A 311 12.26 0.88 14.73
C LEU A 311 11.67 1.67 13.55
N GLY A 312 10.93 1.00 12.67
CA GLY A 312 10.27 1.56 11.49
C GLY A 312 8.75 1.60 11.62
N GLY A 313 8.03 1.20 10.57
CA GLY A 313 6.57 1.01 10.63
C GLY A 313 6.15 0.02 11.74
N SER A 314 5.27 0.45 12.65
CA SER A 314 4.87 -0.29 13.86
C SER A 314 3.41 -0.75 13.87
N VAL A 315 2.48 0.08 13.39
CA VAL A 315 1.04 -0.09 13.61
C VAL A 315 0.36 -0.47 12.29
N LEU A 316 -0.52 -1.48 12.34
CA LEU A 316 -1.52 -1.72 11.31
C LEU A 316 -2.71 -0.81 11.62
N THR A 317 -2.96 0.18 10.76
CA THR A 317 -4.04 1.15 10.92
C THR A 317 -5.27 0.66 10.17
N GLY A 318 -6.30 0.23 10.92
CA GLY A 318 -7.42 -0.52 10.37
C GLY A 318 -7.03 -1.94 9.96
N ILE A 319 -7.99 -2.87 10.02
CA ILE A 319 -7.79 -4.29 9.67
C ILE A 319 -8.84 -4.86 8.72
N ASN A 320 -9.96 -4.18 8.47
CA ASN A 320 -11.03 -4.71 7.63
C ASN A 320 -10.60 -4.77 6.15
N GLY A 321 -10.09 -3.65 5.63
CA GLY A 321 -9.53 -3.57 4.28
C GLY A 321 -8.07 -4.04 4.16
N ASN A 322 -7.33 -3.91 5.25
CA ASN A 322 -5.87 -3.86 5.24
C ASN A 322 -5.22 -5.19 4.79
N PRO A 323 -4.44 -5.20 3.68
CA PRO A 323 -3.81 -6.41 3.17
C PRO A 323 -2.79 -7.01 4.15
N LEU A 324 -2.25 -6.23 5.08
CA LEU A 324 -1.33 -6.72 6.11
C LEU A 324 -2.05 -7.59 7.16
N GLY A 325 -3.34 -7.32 7.41
CA GLY A 325 -4.19 -8.20 8.21
C GLY A 325 -4.43 -9.55 7.53
N VAL A 326 -4.47 -9.57 6.20
CA VAL A 326 -4.54 -10.81 5.43
C VAL A 326 -3.22 -11.60 5.51
N LEU A 327 -2.05 -10.94 5.36
CA LEU A 327 -0.76 -11.59 5.57
C LEU A 327 -0.62 -12.16 6.99
N ALA A 328 -1.07 -11.42 8.02
CA ALA A 328 -1.06 -11.91 9.40
C ALA A 328 -1.91 -13.18 9.57
N ARG A 329 -3.13 -13.21 9.00
CA ARG A 329 -3.97 -14.43 8.97
C ARG A 329 -3.29 -15.59 8.25
N GLN A 330 -2.67 -15.34 7.09
CA GLN A 330 -1.96 -16.38 6.31
C GLN A 330 -0.75 -16.98 7.03
N LEU A 331 -0.09 -16.18 7.87
CA LEU A 331 1.07 -16.60 8.66
C LEU A 331 0.70 -17.10 10.07
N GLY A 332 -0.60 -17.20 10.40
CA GLY A 332 -1.07 -17.58 11.73
C GLY A 332 -0.64 -16.61 12.84
N ILE A 333 -0.38 -15.34 12.50
CA ILE A 333 0.10 -14.34 13.46
C ILE A 333 -1.11 -13.67 14.12
N PRO A 334 -1.27 -13.75 15.46
CA PRO A 334 -2.32 -13.02 16.15
C PRO A 334 -2.10 -11.51 16.03
N LEU A 335 -3.18 -10.73 16.00
CA LEU A 335 -3.13 -9.26 16.02
C LEU A 335 -3.49 -8.78 17.42
N HIS A 336 -2.64 -7.94 18.01
CA HIS A 336 -2.93 -7.30 19.30
C HIS A 336 -3.57 -5.94 19.05
N LYS A 337 -4.86 -5.79 19.36
CA LYS A 337 -5.55 -4.49 19.33
C LYS A 337 -4.87 -3.53 20.31
N VAL A 338 -4.45 -2.37 19.81
CA VAL A 338 -3.97 -1.28 20.65
C VAL A 338 -5.11 -0.80 21.55
N ARG A 339 -4.93 -0.89 22.87
CA ARG A 339 -5.90 -0.44 23.88
C ARG A 339 -6.13 1.08 23.78
N ASP A 340 -7.38 1.51 23.91
CA ASP A 340 -7.77 2.93 23.86
C ASP A 340 -7.28 3.75 25.08
N ILE A 341 -6.66 3.10 26.07
CA ILE A 341 -6.17 3.74 27.30
C ILE A 341 -4.78 4.34 27.03
N CYS A 342 -4.68 5.66 27.21
CA CYS A 342 -3.45 6.44 27.06
C CYS A 342 -3.43 7.53 28.14
N PRO A 343 -2.91 7.26 29.35
CA PRO A 343 -2.82 8.27 30.40
C PRO A 343 -1.75 9.31 30.02
N LEU A 344 -2.02 10.57 30.33
CA LEU A 344 -1.07 11.66 30.17
C LEU A 344 -0.44 12.04 31.52
N TYR A 345 0.87 12.25 31.50
CA TYR A 345 1.65 12.66 32.67
C TYR A 345 2.21 14.07 32.50
N LEU A 346 2.10 14.87 33.56
CA LEU A 346 2.82 16.13 33.71
C LEU A 346 4.33 15.86 33.94
N PRO A 347 5.22 16.84 33.73
CA PRO A 347 6.67 16.72 34.01
C PRO A 347 6.99 16.28 35.44
N ASN A 348 6.14 16.64 36.40
CA ASN A 348 6.24 16.22 37.81
C ASN A 348 5.73 14.78 38.08
N GLY A 349 5.45 14.00 37.04
CA GLY A 349 5.01 12.61 37.11
C GLY A 349 3.54 12.39 37.49
N ARG A 350 2.80 13.44 37.86
CA ARG A 350 1.37 13.33 38.18
C ARG A 350 0.56 13.09 36.91
N THR A 351 -0.48 12.26 37.01
CA THR A 351 -1.49 12.10 35.96
C THR A 351 -2.26 13.41 35.77
N VAL A 352 -2.51 13.76 34.52
CA VAL A 352 -3.43 14.85 34.14
C VAL A 352 -4.85 14.54 34.63
N ASN A 353 -5.60 15.57 35.04
CA ASN A 353 -7.01 15.44 35.40
C ASN A 353 -7.84 15.17 34.13
N SER A 354 -8.69 14.14 34.17
CA SER A 354 -9.45 13.66 33.01
C SER A 354 -10.47 14.66 32.45
N ASP A 355 -10.98 15.58 33.26
CA ASP A 355 -11.91 16.61 32.79
C ASP A 355 -11.17 17.78 32.12
N ILE A 356 -9.92 18.07 32.53
CA ILE A 356 -9.04 19.02 31.83
C ILE A 356 -8.58 18.41 30.49
N ASP A 357 -8.14 17.14 30.48
CA ASP A 357 -7.79 16.39 29.25
C ASP A 357 -8.96 16.45 28.24
N SER A 358 -10.17 16.09 28.70
CA SER A 358 -11.40 16.15 27.88
C SER A 358 -11.74 17.56 27.37
N LYS A 359 -11.52 18.60 28.19
CA LYS A 359 -11.77 20.01 27.83
C LYS A 359 -10.80 20.48 26.73
N VAL A 360 -9.51 20.15 26.87
CA VAL A 360 -8.47 20.57 25.92
C VAL A 360 -8.59 19.77 24.63
N GLU A 361 -8.83 18.45 24.69
CA GLU A 361 -9.13 17.61 23.51
C GLU A 361 -10.31 18.17 22.72
N ALA A 362 -11.42 18.50 23.39
CA ALA A 362 -12.60 19.11 22.74
C ALA A 362 -12.30 20.51 22.16
N SER A 363 -11.34 21.25 22.73
CA SER A 363 -10.95 22.58 22.25
C SER A 363 -10.01 22.49 21.04
N PHE A 364 -9.08 21.55 21.05
CA PHE A 364 -8.21 21.20 19.92
C PHE A 364 -9.03 20.75 18.70
N ASN A 365 -9.97 19.82 18.89
CA ASN A 365 -10.88 19.40 17.80
C ASN A 365 -11.69 20.59 17.24
N LYS A 366 -12.16 21.52 18.08
CA LYS A 366 -12.84 22.74 17.63
C LYS A 366 -11.92 23.70 16.85
N LEU A 367 -10.60 23.69 17.08
CA LEU A 367 -9.65 24.43 16.26
C LEU A 367 -9.55 23.80 14.86
N LEU A 368 -9.41 22.48 14.77
CA LEU A 368 -9.42 21.75 13.50
C LEU A 368 -10.74 21.97 12.72
N ASP A 369 -11.90 21.87 13.37
CA ASP A 369 -13.20 22.13 12.74
C ASP A 369 -13.30 23.56 12.15
N ARG A 370 -12.66 24.56 12.78
CA ARG A 370 -12.59 25.94 12.26
C ARG A 370 -11.65 26.05 11.07
N VAL A 371 -10.50 25.36 11.10
CA VAL A 371 -9.61 25.27 9.94
C VAL A 371 -10.32 24.61 8.75
N CYS A 372 -11.06 23.53 8.96
CA CYS A 372 -11.85 22.88 7.91
C CYS A 372 -12.91 23.81 7.31
N LYS A 373 -13.59 24.63 8.13
CA LYS A 373 -14.55 25.63 7.66
C LYS A 373 -13.88 26.77 6.88
N LEU A 374 -12.72 27.24 7.35
CA LEU A 374 -11.92 28.24 6.64
C LEU A 374 -11.45 27.70 5.28
N ARG A 375 -10.93 26.47 5.24
CA ARG A 375 -10.58 25.76 4.00
C ARG A 375 -11.76 25.75 3.03
N GLN A 376 -12.95 25.35 3.49
CA GLN A 376 -14.12 25.23 2.61
C GLN A 376 -14.44 26.59 1.96
N ALA A 377 -14.55 27.65 2.76
CA ALA A 377 -14.80 28.99 2.25
C ALA A 377 -13.69 29.51 1.31
N MET A 378 -12.41 29.22 1.61
CA MET A 378 -11.30 29.65 0.76
C MET A 378 -11.21 28.89 -0.56
N LEU A 379 -11.58 27.60 -0.61
CA LEU A 379 -11.57 26.82 -1.86
C LEU A 379 -12.70 27.24 -2.81
N ASP A 380 -13.82 27.72 -2.28
CA ASP A 380 -14.92 28.27 -3.08
C ASP A 380 -14.56 29.63 -3.71
N GLU A 381 -13.68 30.42 -3.08
CA GLU A 381 -13.29 31.77 -3.50
C GLU A 381 -11.92 31.86 -4.24
N VAL A 382 -10.95 30.99 -3.91
CA VAL A 382 -9.54 31.10 -4.34
C VAL A 382 -8.99 29.74 -4.78
N LYS A 383 -8.45 29.68 -6.01
CA LYS A 383 -7.97 28.43 -6.63
C LYS A 383 -6.67 27.84 -6.06
N SER A 384 -5.95 28.57 -5.21
CA SER A 384 -4.69 28.14 -4.58
C SER A 384 -4.57 28.73 -3.18
N VAL A 385 -4.41 27.88 -2.17
CA VAL A 385 -4.36 28.28 -0.75
C VAL A 385 -3.04 27.84 -0.14
N ASP A 386 -2.01 28.67 -0.30
CA ASP A 386 -0.66 28.43 0.24
C ASP A 386 -0.52 28.88 1.70
N VAL A 387 -1.49 28.48 2.53
CA VAL A 387 -1.51 28.75 3.98
C VAL A 387 -1.08 27.49 4.73
N SER A 388 -0.21 27.64 5.75
CA SER A 388 0.17 26.51 6.60
C SER A 388 -0.92 26.17 7.61
N LEU A 389 -1.08 24.88 7.91
CA LEU A 389 -1.97 24.41 8.98
C LEU A 389 -1.62 25.05 10.33
N GLY A 390 -0.32 25.19 10.63
CA GLY A 390 0.18 25.82 11.85
C GLY A 390 -0.24 27.28 11.99
N THR A 391 -0.14 28.06 10.91
CA THR A 391 -0.57 29.47 10.89
C THR A 391 -2.07 29.60 11.19
N ALA A 392 -2.89 28.73 10.60
CA ALA A 392 -4.34 28.74 10.81
C ALA A 392 -4.73 28.31 12.24
N LEU A 393 -4.09 27.26 12.76
CA LEU A 393 -4.29 26.78 14.13
C LEU A 393 -3.91 27.84 15.17
N GLU A 394 -2.74 28.47 15.05
CA GLU A 394 -2.29 29.48 16.02
C GLU A 394 -3.15 30.75 15.96
N THR A 395 -3.54 31.17 14.75
CA THR A 395 -4.50 32.28 14.57
C THR A 395 -5.81 32.01 15.30
N PHE A 396 -6.41 30.83 15.12
CA PHE A 396 -7.64 30.48 15.82
C PHE A 396 -7.43 30.26 17.33
N ARG A 397 -6.27 29.76 17.75
CA ARG A 397 -5.92 29.63 19.17
C ARG A 397 -5.95 31.00 19.85
N HIS A 398 -5.29 32.00 19.28
CA HIS A 398 -5.27 33.37 19.80
C HIS A 398 -6.66 34.03 19.75
N VAL A 399 -7.36 34.00 18.60
CA VAL A 399 -8.67 34.65 18.43
C VAL A 399 -9.71 34.10 19.41
N TYR A 400 -9.69 32.80 19.68
CA TYR A 400 -10.64 32.16 20.60
C TYR A 400 -10.08 31.91 22.01
N ARG A 401 -8.90 32.45 22.34
CA ARG A 401 -8.25 32.31 23.66
C ARG A 401 -8.21 30.87 24.18
N VAL A 402 -7.81 29.95 23.30
CA VAL A 402 -7.76 28.52 23.63
C VAL A 402 -6.46 28.21 24.37
N ALA A 403 -6.61 27.62 25.56
CA ALA A 403 -5.49 27.19 26.42
C ALA A 403 -4.52 28.35 26.77
N GLU A 404 -5.05 29.34 27.48
CA GLU A 404 -4.27 30.43 28.12
C GLU A 404 -3.68 30.02 29.48
N ASP A 405 -4.23 29.01 30.14
CA ASP A 405 -3.65 28.43 31.35
C ASP A 405 -2.42 27.56 31.00
N PRO A 406 -1.30 27.60 31.77
CA PRO A 406 -0.09 26.84 31.44
C PRO A 406 -0.31 25.32 31.34
N GLN A 407 -1.13 24.72 32.21
CA GLN A 407 -1.40 23.28 32.15
C GLN A 407 -2.28 22.93 30.93
N GLU A 408 -3.27 23.78 30.61
CA GLU A 408 -4.05 23.63 29.38
C GLU A 408 -3.20 23.82 28.13
N GLN A 409 -2.22 24.73 28.15
CA GLN A 409 -1.29 24.94 27.03
C GLN A 409 -0.43 23.71 26.80
N MET A 410 0.17 23.14 27.85
CA MET A 410 0.99 21.92 27.72
C MET A 410 0.17 20.72 27.18
N LEU A 411 -1.12 20.63 27.53
CA LEU A 411 -2.03 19.64 26.93
C LEU A 411 -2.30 19.90 25.46
N LEU A 412 -2.53 21.16 25.08
CA LEU A 412 -2.71 21.54 23.68
C LEU A 412 -1.44 21.23 22.88
N ASP A 413 -0.27 21.57 23.40
CA ASP A 413 1.03 21.25 22.79
C ASP A 413 1.25 19.72 22.69
N TRP A 414 0.77 18.90 23.62
CA TRP A 414 0.78 17.44 23.46
C TRP A 414 -0.11 16.97 22.28
N HIS A 415 -1.29 17.56 22.09
CA HIS A 415 -2.14 17.27 20.93
C HIS A 415 -1.54 17.75 19.61
N LEU A 416 -0.89 18.92 19.61
CA LEU A 416 -0.16 19.45 18.45
C LEU A 416 1.05 18.57 18.11
N ALA A 417 1.81 18.10 19.11
CA ALA A 417 2.88 17.13 18.94
C ALA A 417 2.37 15.80 18.36
N ASN A 418 1.17 15.35 18.76
CA ASN A 418 0.54 14.15 18.21
C ASN A 418 0.10 14.33 16.73
N LEU A 419 -0.27 15.55 16.33
CA LEU A 419 -0.55 15.91 14.93
C LEU A 419 0.75 16.00 14.09
N GLU A 420 1.82 16.57 14.65
CA GLU A 420 3.16 16.58 14.05
C GLU A 420 3.74 15.15 13.95
N TYR A 421 3.44 14.27 14.90
CA TYR A 421 3.75 12.83 14.83
C TYR A 421 3.02 12.16 13.66
N ALA A 422 1.69 12.36 13.53
CA ALA A 422 0.90 11.74 12.49
C ALA A 422 1.43 12.07 11.08
N ASN A 423 1.87 13.32 10.87
CA ASN A 423 2.40 13.81 9.59
C ASN A 423 3.94 13.74 9.47
N ALA A 424 4.65 13.35 10.55
CA ALA A 424 6.10 13.46 10.71
C ALA A 424 6.69 14.83 10.29
N SER A 425 5.98 15.93 10.51
CA SER A 425 6.42 17.26 10.07
C SER A 425 5.87 18.35 10.97
N LEU A 426 6.50 19.53 10.92
CA LEU A 426 6.01 20.74 11.56
C LEU A 426 4.69 21.18 10.90
N MET A 427 3.71 21.59 11.70
CA MET A 427 2.45 22.12 11.15
C MET A 427 2.65 23.37 10.29
N SER A 428 3.75 24.10 10.48
CA SER A 428 4.19 25.22 9.63
C SER A 428 4.52 24.83 8.20
N ASN A 429 4.71 23.53 7.93
CA ASN A 429 5.05 23.01 6.61
C ASN A 429 3.87 22.27 5.96
N LEU A 430 2.81 21.95 6.71
CA LEU A 430 1.64 21.21 6.24
C LEU A 430 0.68 22.15 5.49
N SER A 431 0.17 21.71 4.34
CA SER A 431 -0.88 22.42 3.60
C SER A 431 -2.18 22.49 4.41
N MET A 432 -2.65 23.69 4.76
CA MET A 432 -3.97 23.85 5.40
C MET A 432 -5.10 23.27 4.53
N ALA A 433 -4.95 23.32 3.20
CA ALA A 433 -5.95 22.82 2.27
C ALA A 433 -5.98 21.28 2.18
N PHE A 434 -4.84 20.60 2.27
CA PHE A 434 -4.71 19.21 1.82
C PHE A 434 -3.99 18.25 2.80
N TRP A 435 -3.65 18.66 4.02
CA TRP A 435 -2.93 17.79 4.99
C TRP A 435 -3.67 16.50 5.37
N ASP A 436 -4.99 16.50 5.34
CA ASP A 436 -5.93 15.40 5.68
C ASP A 436 -6.65 14.85 4.45
N GLN A 437 -6.08 14.99 3.24
CA GLN A 437 -6.74 14.57 1.99
C GLN A 437 -7.03 13.05 1.90
N ASP A 438 -6.32 12.24 2.71
CA ASP A 438 -6.50 10.79 2.83
C ASP A 438 -7.53 10.36 3.89
N ASP A 439 -7.99 11.26 4.78
CA ASP A 439 -9.01 10.97 5.79
C ASP A 439 -10.28 10.27 5.25
N PRO A 440 -10.81 10.59 4.03
CA PRO A 440 -11.97 9.91 3.46
C PRO A 440 -11.76 8.41 3.16
N TYR A 441 -10.50 7.96 3.08
CA TYR A 441 -10.12 6.60 2.73
C TYR A 441 -9.67 5.77 3.96
N GLU A 442 -9.76 6.30 5.19
CA GLU A 442 -9.31 5.63 6.43
C GLU A 442 -9.85 4.18 6.52
N MET A 443 -8.95 3.19 6.61
CA MET A 443 -9.33 1.78 6.70
C MET A 443 -10.04 1.48 8.03
N GLY A 444 -11.26 0.96 7.95
CA GLY A 444 -12.03 0.55 9.13
C GLY A 444 -11.44 -0.64 9.90
N GLY A 445 -11.89 -0.79 11.14
CA GLY A 445 -11.47 -1.85 12.07
C GLY A 445 -10.53 -1.35 13.16
N ASP A 446 -9.99 -2.27 13.94
CA ASP A 446 -9.05 -1.94 15.01
C ASP A 446 -7.66 -1.57 14.50
N HIS A 447 -6.92 -0.77 15.29
CA HIS A 447 -5.50 -0.54 15.08
C HIS A 447 -4.72 -1.58 15.87
N CYS A 448 -3.75 -2.25 15.24
CA CYS A 448 -3.09 -3.42 15.81
C CYS A 448 -1.56 -3.35 15.77
N PHE A 449 -0.93 -3.92 16.80
CA PHE A 449 0.47 -4.33 16.78
C PHE A 449 0.58 -5.80 16.33
N ILE A 450 1.74 -6.17 15.77
CA ILE A 450 2.07 -7.55 15.42
C ILE A 450 3.07 -8.13 16.44
N PRO A 451 2.71 -9.20 17.17
CA PRO A 451 3.62 -9.85 18.08
C PRO A 451 4.87 -10.44 17.40
N GLY A 452 6.03 -10.14 17.97
CA GLY A 452 7.34 -10.46 17.39
C GLY A 452 7.83 -9.49 16.31
N GLY A 453 7.13 -8.38 16.05
CA GLY A 453 7.54 -7.30 15.16
C GLY A 453 7.17 -7.49 13.68
N ASN A 454 7.04 -6.37 12.96
CA ASN A 454 6.56 -6.33 11.58
C ASN A 454 7.54 -6.92 10.54
N GLU A 455 8.81 -7.11 10.89
CA GLU A 455 9.80 -7.80 10.05
C GLU A 455 9.38 -9.25 9.72
N ARG A 456 8.50 -9.87 10.52
CA ARG A 456 7.91 -11.18 10.21
C ARG A 456 7.17 -11.18 8.85
N LEU A 457 6.45 -10.09 8.54
CA LEU A 457 5.80 -9.92 7.24
C LEU A 457 6.84 -9.76 6.13
N ILE A 458 7.90 -8.99 6.38
CA ILE A 458 8.99 -8.75 5.41
C ILE A 458 9.73 -10.04 5.06
N ARG A 459 10.07 -10.87 6.05
CA ARG A 459 10.75 -12.15 5.80
C ARG A 459 9.90 -13.09 4.96
N ALA A 460 8.63 -13.26 5.32
CA ALA A 460 7.68 -14.04 4.53
C ALA A 460 7.48 -13.48 3.13
N LEU A 461 7.51 -12.15 2.95
CA LEU A 461 7.43 -11.52 1.64
C LEU A 461 8.73 -11.67 0.82
N ALA A 462 9.91 -11.68 1.44
CA ALA A 462 11.21 -11.78 0.75
C ALA A 462 11.64 -13.21 0.38
N GLU A 463 11.06 -14.22 1.02
CA GLU A 463 11.28 -15.65 0.74
C GLU A 463 11.04 -15.98 -0.76
N ASP A 464 11.92 -16.78 -1.36
CA ASP A 464 11.86 -17.18 -2.78
C ASP A 464 11.93 -16.05 -3.82
N ILE A 465 12.30 -14.82 -3.43
CA ILE A 465 12.56 -13.71 -4.35
C ILE A 465 14.07 -13.58 -4.63
N PRO A 466 14.50 -13.45 -5.90
CA PRO A 466 15.88 -13.14 -6.25
C PRO A 466 16.23 -11.67 -5.92
N ILE A 467 16.67 -11.44 -4.69
CA ILE A 467 17.10 -10.13 -4.17
C ILE A 467 18.63 -10.06 -4.12
N PHE A 468 19.20 -9.04 -4.77
CA PHE A 468 20.61 -8.68 -4.66
C PHE A 468 20.76 -7.54 -3.64
N TYR A 469 21.28 -7.89 -2.47
CA TYR A 469 21.61 -6.93 -1.40
C TYR A 469 22.94 -6.22 -1.67
N ASP A 470 23.14 -5.10 -0.97
CA ASP A 470 24.32 -4.23 -1.11
C ASP A 470 24.57 -3.85 -2.60
N ARG A 471 23.46 -3.49 -3.28
CA ARG A 471 23.40 -2.98 -4.66
C ARG A 471 22.67 -1.66 -4.69
N THR A 472 23.36 -0.59 -4.30
CA THR A 472 22.90 0.79 -4.50
C THR A 472 22.80 1.05 -5.99
N VAL A 473 21.60 1.38 -6.48
CA VAL A 473 21.41 1.85 -7.86
C VAL A 473 21.96 3.26 -7.98
N GLU A 474 22.75 3.50 -9.03
CA GLU A 474 23.42 4.76 -9.33
C GLU A 474 22.79 5.44 -10.56
N SER A 475 22.41 4.67 -11.58
CA SER A 475 21.69 5.20 -12.73
C SER A 475 20.73 4.19 -13.38
N VAL A 476 19.70 4.73 -14.06
CA VAL A 476 18.67 4.01 -14.80
C VAL A 476 18.60 4.60 -16.20
N ARG A 477 19.09 3.85 -17.20
CA ARG A 477 18.97 4.21 -18.61
C ARG A 477 17.79 3.47 -19.24
N TYR A 478 17.00 4.14 -20.06
CA TYR A 478 15.78 3.56 -20.65
C TYR A 478 15.52 4.07 -22.07
N GLY A 479 14.89 3.24 -22.90
CA GLY A 479 14.58 3.58 -24.28
C GLY A 479 13.66 2.56 -24.97
N THR A 480 13.64 2.57 -26.30
CA THR A 480 12.84 1.64 -27.12
C THR A 480 13.19 0.19 -26.89
N ASP A 481 14.42 -0.09 -26.46
CA ASP A 481 15.03 -1.43 -26.44
C ASP A 481 15.00 -2.08 -25.05
N GLY A 482 14.45 -1.39 -24.03
CA GLY A 482 14.42 -1.87 -22.65
C GLY A 482 14.98 -0.86 -21.65
N VAL A 483 15.54 -1.40 -20.57
CA VAL A 483 16.18 -0.67 -19.48
C VAL A 483 17.55 -1.27 -19.14
N LEU A 484 18.47 -0.41 -18.73
CA LEU A 484 19.81 -0.74 -18.24
C LEU A 484 20.04 -0.01 -16.92
N VAL A 485 20.11 -0.76 -15.83
CA VAL A 485 20.28 -0.26 -14.46
C VAL A 485 21.71 -0.52 -14.01
N TYR A 486 22.42 0.52 -13.59
CA TYR A 486 23.75 0.42 -13.01
C TYR A 486 23.63 0.42 -11.49
N ALA A 487 24.16 -0.61 -10.82
CA ALA A 487 24.11 -0.72 -9.38
C ALA A 487 25.34 -1.41 -8.79
N GLY A 488 26.05 -0.76 -7.87
CA GLY A 488 27.24 -1.32 -7.21
C GLY A 488 28.31 -1.76 -8.20
N GLY A 489 28.53 -0.98 -9.27
CA GLY A 489 29.47 -1.30 -10.35
C GLY A 489 29.06 -2.45 -11.27
N GLN A 490 27.78 -2.89 -11.26
CA GLN A 490 27.26 -3.96 -12.12
C GLN A 490 26.12 -3.46 -13.03
N GLU A 491 26.05 -3.99 -14.25
CA GLU A 491 24.96 -3.74 -15.21
C GLU A 491 23.85 -4.79 -15.09
N TYR A 492 22.61 -4.33 -14.97
CA TYR A 492 21.41 -5.16 -14.99
C TYR A 492 20.51 -4.75 -16.16
N ARG A 493 20.15 -5.70 -17.03
CA ARG A 493 19.33 -5.47 -18.23
C ARG A 493 17.93 -6.07 -18.04
N GLY A 494 16.92 -5.33 -18.50
CA GLY A 494 15.52 -5.78 -18.46
C GLY A 494 14.66 -5.08 -19.50
N ASP A 495 13.41 -5.47 -19.59
CA ASP A 495 12.43 -4.85 -20.49
C ASP A 495 11.80 -3.61 -19.84
N MET A 496 11.64 -3.63 -18.52
CA MET A 496 11.03 -2.58 -17.68
C MET A 496 11.69 -2.52 -16.30
N VAL A 497 11.59 -1.38 -15.63
CA VAL A 497 12.07 -1.17 -14.25
C VAL A 497 10.99 -0.56 -13.37
N LEU A 498 10.84 -1.08 -12.14
CA LEU A 498 9.97 -0.54 -11.12
C LEU A 498 10.83 0.12 -10.03
N CYS A 499 10.77 1.44 -9.94
CA CYS A 499 11.43 2.23 -8.91
C CYS A 499 10.58 2.27 -7.63
N THR A 500 11.13 1.81 -6.50
CA THR A 500 10.42 1.85 -5.19
C THR A 500 11.20 2.55 -4.07
N VAL A 501 12.21 3.34 -4.43
CA VAL A 501 13.01 4.10 -3.47
C VAL A 501 12.16 5.17 -2.75
N PRO A 502 12.45 5.50 -1.47
CA PRO A 502 11.73 6.55 -0.77
C PRO A 502 11.82 7.93 -1.45
N LEU A 503 10.79 8.76 -1.29
CA LEU A 503 10.76 10.13 -1.84
C LEU A 503 12.00 10.96 -1.42
N GLY A 504 12.50 10.78 -0.19
CA GLY A 504 13.74 11.44 0.25
C GLY A 504 14.99 11.05 -0.56
N VAL A 505 15.03 9.87 -1.18
CA VAL A 505 16.11 9.46 -2.11
C VAL A 505 15.94 10.12 -3.48
N LEU A 506 14.69 10.24 -3.96
CA LEU A 506 14.39 10.94 -5.22
C LEU A 506 14.73 12.44 -5.12
N LYS A 507 14.32 13.11 -4.04
CA LYS A 507 14.65 14.52 -3.71
C LYS A 507 16.15 14.81 -3.61
N ARG A 508 16.96 13.80 -3.31
CA ARG A 508 18.43 13.95 -3.24
C ARG A 508 19.11 13.83 -4.61
N GLY A 509 18.42 13.32 -5.63
CA GLY A 509 19.01 13.09 -6.95
C GLY A 509 20.08 11.99 -6.97
N ASN A 510 20.07 11.07 -6.00
CA ASN A 510 21.09 10.01 -5.90
C ASN A 510 21.06 8.98 -7.04
N ILE A 511 20.00 8.96 -7.85
CA ILE A 511 19.84 8.07 -9.01
C ILE A 511 19.69 8.94 -10.25
N GLU A 512 20.64 8.81 -11.19
CA GLU A 512 20.57 9.46 -12.49
C GLU A 512 19.58 8.71 -13.39
N PHE A 513 18.62 9.42 -13.99
CA PHE A 513 17.73 8.87 -15.01
C PHE A 513 18.18 9.37 -16.39
N VAL A 514 18.30 8.47 -17.36
CA VAL A 514 18.74 8.81 -18.73
C VAL A 514 17.80 8.18 -19.77
N PRO A 515 16.99 8.96 -20.53
CA PRO A 515 16.80 10.42 -20.42
C PRO A 515 16.33 10.91 -19.05
N ASP A 516 16.41 12.21 -18.79
CA ASP A 516 15.94 12.80 -17.53
C ASP A 516 14.41 12.65 -17.37
N LEU A 517 13.95 12.63 -16.11
CA LEU A 517 12.53 12.49 -15.77
C LEU A 517 11.73 13.72 -16.28
N PRO A 518 10.46 13.52 -16.71
CA PRO A 518 9.59 14.62 -17.13
C PRO A 518 9.47 15.70 -16.04
N GLN A 519 9.52 16.97 -16.45
CA GLN A 519 9.56 18.10 -15.51
C GLN A 519 8.42 18.06 -14.49
N ARG A 520 7.18 17.76 -14.93
CA ARG A 520 6.00 17.58 -14.05
C ARG A 520 6.23 16.60 -12.90
N LYS A 521 6.97 15.49 -13.14
CA LYS A 521 7.32 14.50 -12.10
C LYS A 521 8.41 15.04 -11.17
N LYS A 522 9.42 15.73 -11.69
CA LYS A 522 10.44 16.41 -10.86
C LYS A 522 9.82 17.48 -9.96
N ASP A 523 8.87 18.26 -10.48
CA ASP A 523 8.17 19.27 -9.69
C ASP A 523 7.32 18.65 -8.57
N ALA A 524 6.69 17.49 -8.82
CA ALA A 524 5.95 16.74 -7.78
C ALA A 524 6.90 16.14 -6.72
N ILE A 525 8.07 15.62 -7.13
CA ILE A 525 9.13 15.18 -6.21
C ILE A 525 9.56 16.34 -5.31
N GLU A 526 9.71 17.55 -5.84
CA GLU A 526 10.08 18.73 -5.06
C GLU A 526 8.96 19.27 -4.18
N ARG A 527 7.71 19.36 -4.69
CA ARG A 527 6.55 19.85 -3.92
C ARG A 527 6.19 18.96 -2.74
N LEU A 528 6.14 17.64 -2.90
CA LEU A 528 5.73 16.75 -1.80
C LEU A 528 6.67 16.88 -0.60
N GLY A 529 6.10 16.90 0.60
CA GLY A 529 6.86 16.87 1.83
C GLY A 529 7.46 15.49 2.09
N PHE A 530 8.65 15.44 2.67
CA PHE A 530 9.20 14.21 3.24
C PHE A 530 9.60 14.44 4.69
N GLY A 531 8.86 13.82 5.60
CA GLY A 531 8.89 14.06 7.03
C GLY A 531 10.04 13.36 7.75
N LEU A 532 10.14 13.66 9.04
CA LEU A 532 11.09 13.06 9.97
C LEU A 532 10.42 12.70 11.29
N LEU A 533 10.39 11.40 11.58
CA LEU A 533 10.02 10.83 12.87
C LEU A 533 11.12 9.89 13.34
N ASN A 534 11.45 9.94 14.63
CA ASN A 534 12.41 9.03 15.24
C ASN A 534 11.87 8.34 16.51
N LYS A 535 12.60 7.31 16.94
CA LYS A 535 12.26 6.42 18.05
C LYS A 535 13.47 6.12 18.94
N VAL A 536 13.21 5.94 20.23
CA VAL A 536 14.15 5.34 21.19
C VAL A 536 13.51 4.08 21.76
N ALA A 537 13.99 2.92 21.34
CA ALA A 537 13.58 1.63 21.88
C ALA A 537 14.49 1.24 23.05
N ILE A 538 13.92 0.88 24.20
CA ILE A 538 14.65 0.54 25.43
C ILE A 538 14.09 -0.76 26.01
N LEU A 539 14.97 -1.76 26.14
CA LEU A 539 14.70 -3.04 26.80
C LEU A 539 15.13 -2.96 28.26
N PHE A 540 14.24 -3.33 29.18
CA PHE A 540 14.47 -3.33 30.62
C PHE A 540 14.59 -4.77 31.19
N PRO A 541 14.97 -4.95 32.47
CA PRO A 541 14.99 -6.27 33.10
C PRO A 541 13.60 -6.83 33.44
N TYR A 542 12.62 -5.95 33.70
CA TYR A 542 11.23 -6.29 34.02
C TYR A 542 10.28 -5.15 33.60
N ASP A 543 8.99 -5.45 33.46
CA ASP A 543 7.95 -4.44 33.22
C ASP A 543 7.64 -3.74 34.55
N PHE A 544 7.99 -2.46 34.64
CA PHE A 544 7.72 -1.61 35.82
C PHE A 544 6.56 -0.64 35.60
N TRP A 545 5.94 -0.65 34.42
CA TRP A 545 4.82 0.23 34.04
C TRP A 545 3.46 -0.46 34.11
N GLY A 546 3.44 -1.77 34.36
CA GLY A 546 2.28 -2.53 34.83
C GLY A 546 1.56 -3.36 33.76
N GLY A 547 2.06 -3.44 32.53
CA GLY A 547 1.53 -4.32 31.46
C GLY A 547 0.10 -4.07 30.94
N GLU A 548 -0.74 -3.31 31.65
CA GLU A 548 -2.14 -3.03 31.32
C GLU A 548 -2.35 -1.90 30.31
N ILE A 549 -1.32 -1.08 30.08
CA ILE A 549 -1.32 0.01 29.11
C ILE A 549 -0.45 -0.32 27.90
N ASP A 550 -0.95 0.02 26.71
CA ASP A 550 -0.20 -0.09 25.44
C ASP A 550 0.48 1.24 25.08
N THR A 551 -0.03 2.36 25.59
CA THR A 551 0.52 3.69 25.34
C THR A 551 0.39 4.58 26.58
N PHE A 552 1.27 5.58 26.72
CA PHE A 552 1.10 6.71 27.64
C PHE A 552 1.83 7.95 27.12
N GLY A 553 1.33 9.13 27.45
CA GLY A 553 1.90 10.40 27.02
C GLY A 553 2.62 11.15 28.16
N HIS A 554 3.58 11.98 27.77
CA HIS A 554 4.31 12.90 28.65
C HIS A 554 4.22 14.32 28.07
N LEU A 555 3.85 15.29 28.90
CA LEU A 555 3.76 16.70 28.54
C LEU A 555 5.13 17.38 28.70
N ASN A 556 5.46 18.32 27.81
CA ASN A 556 6.66 19.15 27.91
C ASN A 556 6.29 20.59 28.28
N GLU A 557 7.14 21.26 29.06
CA GLU A 557 6.98 22.68 29.43
C GLU A 557 7.47 23.63 28.32
N ASP A 558 8.39 23.18 27.46
CA ASP A 558 8.86 23.94 26.30
C ASP A 558 8.03 23.57 25.05
N PRO A 559 7.23 24.51 24.49
CA PRO A 559 6.47 24.26 23.27
C PRO A 559 7.35 23.89 22.05
N ASN A 560 8.61 24.35 22.01
CA ASN A 560 9.56 24.04 20.93
C ASN A 560 10.14 22.62 21.03
N MET A 561 9.88 21.92 22.15
CA MET A 561 10.27 20.55 22.42
C MET A 561 9.06 19.65 22.73
N ARG A 562 7.82 20.09 22.42
CA ARG A 562 6.58 19.33 22.63
C ARG A 562 6.58 17.92 22.07
N GLY A 563 7.35 17.68 21.00
CA GLY A 563 7.50 16.37 20.35
C GLY A 563 8.63 15.50 20.92
N GLU A 564 9.37 15.95 21.93
CA GLU A 564 10.46 15.19 22.57
C GLU A 564 9.90 14.14 23.54
N PHE A 565 9.97 12.85 23.17
CA PHE A 565 9.55 11.71 23.99
C PHE A 565 8.09 11.82 24.50
N PHE A 566 7.25 12.54 23.76
CA PHE A 566 5.89 12.92 24.17
C PHE A 566 4.90 11.75 24.27
N LEU A 567 5.21 10.63 23.61
CA LEU A 567 4.38 9.43 23.55
C LEU A 567 5.26 8.19 23.62
N PHE A 568 4.89 7.27 24.51
CA PHE A 568 5.52 5.99 24.72
C PHE A 568 4.60 4.86 24.26
N TYR A 569 5.15 3.87 23.56
CA TYR A 569 4.51 2.60 23.31
C TYR A 569 5.07 1.54 24.25
N SER A 570 4.17 0.87 24.97
CA SER A 570 4.45 -0.34 25.74
C SER A 570 4.35 -1.53 24.81
N TYR A 571 5.47 -2.20 24.61
CA TYR A 571 5.60 -3.37 23.77
C TYR A 571 5.60 -4.68 24.59
N SER A 572 5.32 -4.63 25.90
CA SER A 572 5.34 -5.80 26.80
C SER A 572 4.45 -6.95 26.32
N SER A 573 3.22 -6.64 25.88
CA SER A 573 2.25 -7.65 25.44
C SER A 573 2.53 -8.24 24.04
N VAL A 574 3.49 -7.69 23.28
CA VAL A 574 3.69 -8.03 21.86
C VAL A 574 5.13 -8.36 21.47
N SER A 575 6.13 -7.79 22.13
CA SER A 575 7.54 -7.96 21.73
C SER A 575 8.21 -9.22 22.27
N GLY A 576 7.60 -9.88 23.25
CA GLY A 576 8.17 -11.02 23.99
C GLY A 576 8.96 -10.63 25.24
N GLY A 577 9.11 -9.33 25.54
CA GLY A 577 9.80 -8.84 26.74
C GLY A 577 9.43 -7.41 27.13
N PRO A 578 9.93 -6.92 28.27
CA PRO A 578 9.65 -5.57 28.79
C PRO A 578 10.37 -4.49 27.96
N LEU A 579 9.72 -4.06 26.89
CA LEU A 579 10.22 -3.08 25.93
C LEU A 579 9.34 -1.83 25.93
N LEU A 580 9.96 -0.65 26.04
CA LEU A 580 9.33 0.63 25.76
C LEU A 580 9.90 1.23 24.46
N ILE A 581 9.07 1.97 23.73
CA ILE A 581 9.50 2.79 22.59
C ILE A 581 9.00 4.23 22.81
N ALA A 582 9.92 5.18 23.04
CA ALA A 582 9.61 6.60 23.08
C ALA A 582 9.67 7.22 21.67
N LEU A 583 8.71 8.08 21.33
CA LEU A 583 8.60 8.72 20.02
C LEU A 583 9.15 10.15 20.03
N VAL A 584 9.79 10.56 18.94
CA VAL A 584 10.34 11.92 18.76
C VAL A 584 9.82 12.51 17.45
N ALA A 585 9.02 13.57 17.54
CA ALA A 585 8.32 14.23 16.44
C ALA A 585 8.59 15.75 16.39
N GLY A 586 8.08 16.42 15.35
CA GLY A 586 8.18 17.88 15.19
C GLY A 586 9.63 18.39 15.20
N GLU A 587 9.86 19.57 15.78
CA GLU A 587 11.19 20.20 15.81
C GLU A 587 12.20 19.39 16.64
N ALA A 588 11.71 18.70 17.68
CA ALA A 588 12.53 17.80 18.49
C ALA A 588 13.15 16.68 17.65
N ALA A 589 12.46 16.17 16.63
CA ALA A 589 13.01 15.12 15.76
C ALA A 589 14.24 15.59 14.96
N VAL A 590 14.27 16.86 14.54
CA VAL A 590 15.39 17.48 13.82
C VAL A 590 16.59 17.70 14.74
N LYS A 591 16.35 18.17 15.97
CA LYS A 591 17.39 18.32 17.01
C LYS A 591 17.96 16.96 17.43
N PHE A 592 17.10 15.96 17.60
CA PHE A 592 17.43 14.60 18.02
C PHE A 592 18.35 13.85 17.06
N GLU A 593 18.31 14.12 15.75
CA GLU A 593 19.27 13.55 14.79
C GLU A 593 20.73 13.85 15.18
N LYS A 594 20.99 15.04 15.74
CA LYS A 594 22.34 15.49 16.17
C LYS A 594 22.69 15.10 17.61
N MET A 595 21.72 14.63 18.40
CA MET A 595 21.91 14.24 19.80
C MET A 595 22.71 12.93 19.90
N SER A 596 23.48 12.75 20.97
CA SER A 596 24.15 11.45 21.21
C SER A 596 23.13 10.39 21.70
N PRO A 597 23.29 9.09 21.36
CA PRO A 597 22.40 8.05 21.87
C PRO A 597 22.39 7.95 23.41
N LEU A 598 23.53 8.23 24.07
CA LEU A 598 23.62 8.22 25.53
C LEU A 598 22.76 9.33 26.16
N GLU A 599 22.83 10.55 25.62
CA GLU A 599 22.00 11.68 26.05
C GLU A 599 20.51 11.41 25.77
N SER A 600 20.18 10.90 24.58
CA SER A 600 18.81 10.51 24.22
C SER A 600 18.22 9.50 25.20
N VAL A 601 18.99 8.49 25.60
CA VAL A 601 18.55 7.48 26.57
C VAL A 601 18.48 8.06 27.98
N GLY A 602 19.42 8.93 28.36
CA GLY A 602 19.41 9.65 29.63
C GLY A 602 18.12 10.44 29.85
N ARG A 603 17.75 11.30 28.88
CA ARG A 603 16.51 12.09 28.92
C ARG A 603 15.25 11.21 29.02
N VAL A 604 15.20 10.09 28.30
CA VAL A 604 14.08 9.14 28.41
C VAL A 604 14.02 8.50 29.81
N LEU A 605 15.16 8.13 30.39
CA LEU A 605 15.22 7.58 31.75
C LEU A 605 14.86 8.62 32.82
N GLU A 606 15.19 9.90 32.61
CA GLU A 606 14.77 11.01 33.49
C GLU A 606 13.25 11.17 33.50
N ILE A 607 12.61 11.19 32.32
CA ILE A 607 11.14 11.21 32.19
C ILE A 607 10.50 10.01 32.90
N LEU A 608 11.02 8.80 32.66
CA LEU A 608 10.50 7.58 33.29
C LEU A 608 10.67 7.63 34.81
N LYS A 609 11.83 8.07 35.33
CA LYS A 609 12.06 8.25 36.78
C LYS A 609 11.08 9.29 37.35
N GLY A 610 10.87 10.40 36.66
CA GLY A 610 9.88 11.42 37.01
C GLY A 610 8.45 10.86 37.14
N ILE A 611 8.03 9.97 36.23
CA ILE A 611 6.69 9.36 36.22
C ILE A 611 6.53 8.26 37.28
N PHE A 612 7.55 7.43 37.51
CA PHE A 612 7.40 6.18 38.26
C PHE A 612 7.99 6.22 39.67
N SER A 613 9.09 6.94 39.91
CA SER A 613 9.70 7.01 41.25
C SER A 613 8.82 7.70 42.31
N PRO A 614 8.03 8.75 42.01
CA PRO A 614 7.03 9.29 42.95
C PRO A 614 5.93 8.30 43.35
N LYS A 615 5.74 7.21 42.58
CA LYS A 615 4.79 6.12 42.88
C LYS A 615 5.44 4.99 43.71
N GLY A 616 6.68 5.18 44.17
CA GLY A 616 7.48 4.14 44.85
C GLY A 616 8.08 3.10 43.91
N ILE A 617 8.02 3.30 42.59
CA ILE A 617 8.52 2.34 41.59
C ILE A 617 9.94 2.74 41.16
N ALA A 618 10.90 1.87 41.45
CA ALA A 618 12.27 2.02 40.98
C ALA A 618 12.35 1.72 39.48
N VAL A 619 12.84 2.69 38.69
CA VAL A 619 13.12 2.48 37.25
C VAL A 619 14.50 1.83 37.12
N PRO A 620 14.61 0.58 36.64
CA PRO A 620 15.87 -0.12 36.49
C PRO A 620 16.70 0.44 35.32
N ASP A 621 18.01 0.18 35.36
CA ASP A 621 18.88 0.49 34.23
C ASP A 621 18.52 -0.35 32.98
N PRO A 622 18.65 0.23 31.77
CA PRO A 622 18.30 -0.45 30.54
C PRO A 622 19.30 -1.58 30.21
N LEU A 623 18.79 -2.73 29.80
CA LEU A 623 19.59 -3.85 29.30
C LEU A 623 20.16 -3.56 27.90
N GLN A 624 19.39 -2.86 27.07
CA GLN A 624 19.81 -2.41 25.75
C GLN A 624 18.93 -1.25 25.30
N ALA A 625 19.52 -0.28 24.61
CA ALA A 625 18.78 0.82 23.98
C ALA A 625 19.19 1.01 22.51
N VAL A 626 18.27 1.53 21.69
CA VAL A 626 18.47 1.80 20.27
C VAL A 626 17.73 3.08 19.87
N CYS A 627 18.47 4.08 19.41
CA CYS A 627 17.93 5.30 18.84
C CYS A 627 17.93 5.21 17.30
N THR A 628 16.85 5.63 16.64
CA THR A 628 16.80 5.71 15.17
C THR A 628 17.38 7.04 14.67
N ARG A 629 17.83 7.07 13.42
CA ARG A 629 18.34 8.25 12.71
C ARG A 629 17.86 8.21 11.26
N TRP A 630 16.54 8.27 11.06
CA TRP A 630 15.93 8.08 9.73
C TRP A 630 16.27 9.22 8.75
N GLY A 631 16.56 10.42 9.24
CA GLY A 631 16.98 11.56 8.42
C GLY A 631 18.41 11.44 7.88
N GLN A 632 19.30 10.76 8.63
CA GLN A 632 20.68 10.47 8.21
C GLN A 632 20.83 9.15 7.44
N ASP A 633 19.81 8.30 7.43
CA ASP A 633 19.85 7.03 6.68
C ASP A 633 19.82 7.29 5.17
N GLN A 634 20.95 7.09 4.49
CA GLN A 634 21.15 7.39 3.07
C GLN A 634 20.21 6.65 2.09
N PHE A 635 19.49 5.63 2.55
CA PHE A 635 18.50 4.91 1.74
C PHE A 635 17.06 5.34 2.05
N CYS A 636 16.88 6.41 2.84
CA CYS A 636 15.58 6.98 3.18
C CYS A 636 15.57 8.51 3.18
N TYR A 637 16.50 9.16 3.89
CA TYR A 637 16.55 10.61 4.16
C TYR A 637 15.28 11.17 4.83
N GLY A 638 14.63 10.39 5.70
CA GLY A 638 13.38 10.75 6.39
C GLY A 638 12.50 9.53 6.69
N SER A 639 11.30 9.78 7.22
CA SER A 639 10.35 8.74 7.65
C SER A 639 9.28 8.43 6.61
N TYR A 640 8.45 9.41 6.20
CA TYR A 640 7.32 9.22 5.27
C TYR A 640 6.86 10.56 4.66
N SER A 641 6.11 10.53 3.56
CA SER A 641 5.67 11.76 2.90
C SER A 641 4.52 12.46 3.64
N TYR A 642 4.33 13.75 3.34
CA TYR A 642 3.19 14.56 3.77
C TYR A 642 2.84 15.59 2.68
N VAL A 643 1.62 16.15 2.71
CA VAL A 643 1.24 17.21 1.77
C VAL A 643 1.76 18.56 2.28
N ALA A 644 2.84 19.05 1.66
CA ALA A 644 3.42 20.34 2.00
C ALA A 644 2.61 21.51 1.42
N ILE A 645 2.87 22.72 1.90
CA ILE A 645 2.34 23.96 1.29
C ILE A 645 2.73 24.00 -0.20
N GLY A 646 1.79 24.39 -1.06
CA GLY A 646 1.96 24.37 -2.52
C GLY A 646 1.83 22.99 -3.18
N ALA A 647 1.74 21.89 -2.41
CA ALA A 647 1.47 20.54 -2.90
C ALA A 647 -0.01 20.16 -2.75
N SER A 648 -0.46 19.16 -3.51
CA SER A 648 -1.79 18.55 -3.37
C SER A 648 -1.72 17.02 -3.35
N GLY A 649 -2.86 16.36 -3.16
CA GLY A 649 -2.97 14.90 -3.34
C GLY A 649 -2.59 14.45 -4.76
N ASP A 650 -2.74 15.31 -5.77
CA ASP A 650 -2.44 14.97 -7.17
C ASP A 650 -0.94 14.80 -7.42
N ASP A 651 -0.07 15.34 -6.56
CA ASP A 651 1.37 15.11 -6.65
C ASP A 651 1.73 13.63 -6.37
N TYR A 652 0.94 12.90 -5.58
CA TYR A 652 1.09 11.45 -5.41
C TYR A 652 0.75 10.69 -6.71
N ASP A 653 -0.31 11.12 -7.40
CA ASP A 653 -0.73 10.53 -8.68
C ASP A 653 0.35 10.81 -9.74
N ILE A 654 0.81 12.06 -9.85
CA ILE A 654 1.92 12.46 -10.73
C ILE A 654 3.19 11.66 -10.43
N LEU A 655 3.51 11.41 -9.16
CA LEU A 655 4.68 10.63 -8.80
C LEU A 655 4.52 9.14 -9.19
N SER A 656 3.29 8.61 -9.19
CA SER A 656 2.99 7.25 -9.67
C SER A 656 3.09 7.05 -11.19
N GLU A 657 2.89 8.10 -12.00
CA GLU A 657 2.86 8.01 -13.47
C GLU A 657 4.09 7.27 -14.04
N SER A 658 3.89 6.28 -14.92
CA SER A 658 4.99 5.60 -15.61
C SER A 658 5.64 6.49 -16.68
N VAL A 659 6.95 6.32 -16.91
CA VAL A 659 7.71 7.10 -17.90
C VAL A 659 8.12 6.20 -19.07
N GLY A 660 7.69 6.58 -20.28
CA GLY A 660 8.02 5.89 -21.54
C GLY A 660 7.60 4.43 -21.59
N ASP A 661 6.59 4.04 -20.78
CA ASP A 661 6.19 2.65 -20.50
C ASP A 661 7.38 1.77 -20.00
N ARG A 662 8.49 2.37 -19.58
CA ARG A 662 9.74 1.68 -19.21
C ARG A 662 10.06 1.78 -17.72
N ILE A 663 9.81 2.94 -17.12
CA ILE A 663 9.96 3.15 -15.67
C ILE A 663 8.58 3.25 -15.03
N PHE A 664 8.37 2.50 -13.96
CA PHE A 664 7.18 2.50 -13.11
C PHE A 664 7.57 2.95 -11.70
N PHE A 665 6.62 3.48 -10.91
CA PHE A 665 6.89 4.03 -9.58
C PHE A 665 5.90 3.50 -8.54
N ALA A 666 6.42 2.83 -7.49
CA ALA A 666 5.64 2.37 -6.35
C ALA A 666 6.26 2.79 -5.01
N GLY A 667 5.50 2.66 -3.92
CA GLY A 667 5.86 3.13 -2.58
C GLY A 667 4.74 3.96 -1.95
N GLU A 668 4.85 4.28 -0.67
CA GLU A 668 3.83 5.07 0.05
C GLU A 668 3.66 6.48 -0.55
N ALA A 669 4.75 7.12 -0.98
CA ALA A 669 4.72 8.41 -1.67
C ALA A 669 4.11 8.37 -3.10
N THR A 670 3.59 7.21 -3.55
CA THR A 670 2.89 7.05 -4.84
C THR A 670 1.42 6.67 -4.67
N ASN A 671 0.88 6.74 -3.44
CA ASN A 671 -0.48 6.33 -3.13
C ASN A 671 -1.23 7.46 -2.43
N LYS A 672 -2.05 8.19 -3.19
CA LYS A 672 -2.86 9.33 -2.73
C LYS A 672 -3.87 8.97 -1.63
N GLN A 673 -4.47 7.79 -1.72
CA GLN A 673 -5.51 7.35 -0.79
C GLN A 673 -4.92 6.85 0.55
N TYR A 674 -3.69 6.34 0.53
CA TYR A 674 -3.05 5.72 1.69
C TYR A 674 -1.56 6.13 1.85
N PRO A 675 -1.23 7.45 1.81
CA PRO A 675 0.15 7.92 1.89
C PRO A 675 0.76 7.56 3.25
N ALA A 676 2.09 7.70 3.41
CA ALA A 676 2.81 7.46 4.66
C ALA A 676 2.73 6.05 5.30
N THR A 677 1.87 5.15 4.80
CA THR A 677 1.50 3.90 5.48
C THR A 677 2.18 2.67 4.88
N MET A 678 2.29 1.62 5.69
CA MET A 678 2.70 0.30 5.18
C MET A 678 1.68 -0.26 4.18
N HIS A 679 0.38 -0.12 4.41
CA HIS A 679 -0.62 -0.70 3.51
C HIS A 679 -0.70 0.06 2.17
N GLY A 680 -0.48 1.39 2.15
CA GLY A 680 -0.36 2.15 0.91
C GLY A 680 0.85 1.75 0.06
N ALA A 681 1.99 1.46 0.70
CA ALA A 681 3.16 0.89 0.02
C ALA A 681 2.87 -0.53 -0.53
N PHE A 682 2.14 -1.37 0.20
CA PHE A 682 1.69 -2.68 -0.29
C PHE A 682 0.82 -2.52 -1.55
N LEU A 683 -0.19 -1.66 -1.49
CA LEU A 683 -1.17 -1.45 -2.55
C LEU A 683 -0.53 -0.86 -3.82
N SER A 684 0.40 0.10 -3.70
CA SER A 684 1.12 0.62 -4.87
C SER A 684 2.02 -0.44 -5.52
N GLY A 685 2.56 -1.39 -4.76
CA GLY A 685 3.27 -2.54 -5.31
C GLY A 685 2.37 -3.47 -6.15
N MET A 686 1.13 -3.71 -5.70
CA MET A 686 0.13 -4.46 -6.48
C MET A 686 -0.29 -3.71 -7.74
N ARG A 687 -0.59 -2.41 -7.61
CA ARG A 687 -0.99 -1.52 -8.71
C ARG A 687 0.05 -1.54 -9.84
N GLU A 688 1.33 -1.32 -9.52
CA GLU A 688 2.36 -1.31 -10.57
C GLU A 688 2.61 -2.71 -11.18
N ALA A 689 2.44 -3.79 -10.41
CA ALA A 689 2.53 -5.14 -10.99
C ALA A 689 1.42 -5.41 -12.03
N ALA A 690 0.20 -4.95 -11.77
CA ALA A 690 -0.91 -4.99 -12.72
C ALA A 690 -0.69 -4.03 -13.90
N HIS A 691 -0.16 -2.83 -13.65
CA HIS A 691 0.16 -1.86 -14.69
C HIS A 691 1.23 -2.38 -15.67
N ILE A 692 2.31 -2.97 -15.15
CA ILE A 692 3.37 -3.61 -15.93
C ILE A 692 2.82 -4.76 -16.78
N LEU A 693 1.89 -5.56 -16.26
CA LEU A 693 1.18 -6.57 -17.04
C LEU A 693 0.41 -5.95 -18.21
N ARG A 694 -0.38 -4.90 -17.96
CA ARG A 694 -1.16 -4.20 -19.01
C ARG A 694 -0.25 -3.60 -20.10
N VAL A 695 0.91 -3.07 -19.72
CA VAL A 695 1.91 -2.55 -20.68
C VAL A 695 2.58 -3.68 -21.47
N ALA A 696 2.95 -4.79 -20.82
CA ALA A 696 3.54 -5.94 -21.49
C ALA A 696 2.57 -6.56 -22.52
N ASP A 697 1.30 -6.70 -22.15
CA ASP A 697 0.27 -7.26 -23.04
C ASP A 697 -0.04 -6.31 -24.22
N ARG A 698 -0.02 -4.99 -24.02
CA ARG A 698 -0.07 -4.02 -25.15
C ARG A 698 1.14 -4.13 -26.10
N ARG A 699 2.31 -4.52 -25.58
CA ARG A 699 3.54 -4.72 -26.37
C ARG A 699 3.59 -6.05 -27.12
N SER A 700 3.14 -7.15 -26.53
CA SER A 700 3.02 -8.43 -27.25
C SER A 700 1.97 -8.36 -28.37
N ILE A 701 0.92 -7.56 -28.18
CA ILE A 701 -0.08 -7.26 -29.22
C ILE A 701 0.46 -6.31 -30.33
N SER A 702 1.65 -5.73 -30.15
CA SER A 702 2.40 -4.98 -31.16
C SER A 702 3.32 -5.91 -31.98
N PRO A 703 3.70 -5.56 -33.23
CA PRO A 703 3.46 -6.42 -34.40
C PRO A 703 4.47 -7.57 -34.66
N ALA A 704 4.87 -8.32 -33.63
CA ALA A 704 5.52 -9.62 -33.78
C ALA A 704 4.50 -10.78 -33.81
N GLU A 705 3.42 -10.70 -33.03
CA GLU A 705 2.44 -11.80 -32.85
C GLU A 705 1.02 -11.44 -33.31
N LYS A 706 0.92 -10.81 -34.50
CA LYS A 706 -0.31 -10.81 -35.33
C LYS A 706 -0.12 -11.57 -36.66
N SER A 707 0.76 -12.56 -36.68
CA SER A 707 0.72 -13.65 -37.66
C SER A 707 -0.33 -14.67 -37.22
N ASN A 708 -1.30 -14.95 -38.09
CA ASN A 708 -2.54 -15.73 -37.88
C ASN A 708 -3.70 -14.89 -37.27
N ASN A 709 -4.77 -14.52 -37.99
CA ASN A 709 -5.19 -14.85 -39.36
C ASN A 709 -5.77 -13.64 -40.10
N PHE A 710 -4.91 -12.77 -40.64
CA PHE A 710 -5.23 -11.94 -41.80
C PHE A 710 -3.98 -11.84 -42.66
N SER A 711 -4.03 -12.45 -43.85
CA SER A 711 -2.85 -12.60 -44.70
C SER A 711 -2.39 -11.25 -45.27
N GLN A 712 -1.12 -11.22 -45.69
CA GLN A 712 -0.50 -10.05 -46.34
C GLN A 712 -1.18 -9.69 -47.68
N GLU A 713 -2.02 -10.58 -48.19
CA GLU A 713 -2.89 -10.38 -49.36
C GLU A 713 -3.94 -9.28 -49.11
N ASN A 714 -4.55 -9.20 -47.92
CA ASN A 714 -5.64 -8.23 -47.68
C ASN A 714 -5.18 -6.76 -47.74
N ILE A 715 -3.89 -6.48 -47.51
CA ILE A 715 -3.32 -5.13 -47.71
C ILE A 715 -3.25 -4.81 -49.22
N ILE A 716 -2.83 -5.78 -50.04
CA ILE A 716 -2.78 -5.65 -51.50
C ILE A 716 -4.20 -5.54 -52.08
N VAL A 717 -5.17 -6.28 -51.54
CA VAL A 717 -6.57 -6.28 -51.99
C VAL A 717 -7.26 -4.94 -51.76
N VAL A 718 -7.06 -4.28 -50.61
CA VAL A 718 -7.80 -3.03 -50.36
C VAL A 718 -7.17 -1.82 -51.03
N ASP A 719 -5.84 -1.74 -51.13
CA ASP A 719 -5.24 -0.68 -51.96
C ASP A 719 -5.68 -0.78 -53.43
N LYS A 720 -5.85 -2.02 -53.96
CA LYS A 720 -6.46 -2.26 -55.29
C LYS A 720 -7.91 -1.77 -55.38
N PHE A 721 -8.75 -1.93 -54.36
CA PHE A 721 -10.13 -1.41 -54.44
C PHE A 721 -10.17 0.12 -54.59
N PHE A 722 -9.20 0.82 -54.00
CA PHE A 722 -9.05 2.27 -54.17
C PHE A 722 -8.30 2.71 -55.44
N ASP A 723 -7.92 1.79 -56.33
CA ASP A 723 -7.58 2.12 -57.72
C ASP A 723 -8.86 2.45 -58.52
N THR A 724 -10.00 1.84 -58.15
CA THR A 724 -11.35 2.10 -58.70
C THR A 724 -12.34 2.51 -57.60
N PRO A 725 -12.16 3.68 -56.96
CA PRO A 725 -13.05 4.15 -55.90
C PRO A 725 -14.43 4.56 -56.45
N ASP A 726 -15.48 4.39 -55.65
CA ASP A 726 -16.85 4.78 -56.02
C ASP A 726 -17.03 6.30 -56.08
N LEU A 727 -16.19 7.05 -55.35
CA LEU A 727 -16.08 8.51 -55.45
C LEU A 727 -14.65 8.96 -55.14
N LYS A 728 -14.15 9.97 -55.89
CA LYS A 728 -12.82 10.55 -55.72
C LYS A 728 -12.88 12.08 -55.85
N PHE A 729 -12.28 12.81 -54.92
CA PHE A 729 -12.19 14.27 -54.95
C PHE A 729 -10.93 14.76 -54.23
N GLY A 730 -10.08 15.52 -54.93
CA GLY A 730 -8.77 15.91 -54.42
C GLY A 730 -7.95 14.70 -53.95
N SER A 731 -7.43 14.78 -52.72
CA SER A 731 -6.68 13.69 -52.08
C SER A 731 -7.53 12.56 -51.49
N PHE A 732 -8.86 12.64 -51.60
CA PHE A 732 -9.81 11.69 -51.01
C PHE A 732 -10.28 10.65 -52.03
N SER A 733 -10.44 9.41 -51.58
CA SER A 733 -11.04 8.29 -52.33
C SER A 733 -11.98 7.52 -51.41
N VAL A 734 -13.13 7.08 -51.90
CA VAL A 734 -14.19 6.48 -51.09
C VAL A 734 -14.67 5.17 -51.69
N LEU A 735 -14.96 4.20 -50.82
CA LEU A 735 -15.69 2.99 -51.14
C LEU A 735 -17.02 2.97 -50.36
N TYR A 736 -18.11 2.68 -51.06
CA TYR A 736 -19.45 2.56 -50.48
C TYR A 736 -19.75 1.11 -50.09
N ASP A 737 -20.69 0.91 -49.16
CA ASP A 737 -21.26 -0.42 -48.91
C ASP A 737 -22.04 -0.89 -50.14
N PRO A 738 -21.67 -2.01 -50.80
CA PRO A 738 -22.40 -2.51 -51.96
C PRO A 738 -23.79 -3.06 -51.58
N ILE A 739 -24.04 -3.34 -50.30
CA ILE A 739 -25.32 -3.89 -49.82
C ILE A 739 -26.35 -2.77 -49.56
N SER A 740 -25.91 -1.54 -49.25
CA SER A 740 -26.80 -0.45 -48.83
C SER A 740 -26.56 0.88 -49.57
N THR A 741 -27.61 1.35 -50.25
CA THR A 741 -27.66 2.67 -50.88
C THR A 741 -28.12 3.80 -49.96
N ASP A 742 -28.37 3.51 -48.67
CA ASP A 742 -28.78 4.50 -47.67
C ASP A 742 -27.73 5.61 -47.48
N LEU A 743 -28.19 6.82 -47.16
CA LEU A 743 -27.34 7.97 -46.87
C LEU A 743 -26.65 7.87 -45.50
N GLU A 744 -27.22 7.11 -44.56
CA GLU A 744 -26.59 6.82 -43.27
C GLU A 744 -25.78 5.50 -43.29
N SER A 745 -25.60 4.86 -44.47
CA SER A 745 -24.73 3.68 -44.59
C SER A 745 -23.25 4.04 -44.42
N ASN A 746 -22.49 3.13 -43.81
CA ASN A 746 -21.08 3.31 -43.56
C ASN A 746 -20.26 3.16 -44.84
N CYS A 747 -19.33 4.09 -45.05
CA CYS A 747 -18.44 4.16 -46.20
C CYS A 747 -16.99 4.18 -45.70
N LEU A 748 -16.07 3.59 -46.46
CA LEU A 748 -14.64 3.61 -46.15
C LEU A 748 -13.98 4.76 -46.94
N ILE A 749 -13.48 5.77 -46.24
CA ILE A 749 -12.76 6.90 -46.85
C ILE A 749 -11.26 6.74 -46.67
N ARG A 750 -10.49 6.94 -47.74
CA ARG A 750 -9.02 7.00 -47.79
C ARG A 750 -8.58 8.43 -48.13
N VAL A 751 -7.60 8.95 -47.40
CA VAL A 751 -6.99 10.27 -47.59
C VAL A 751 -5.51 10.09 -47.89
N ALA A 752 -5.04 10.63 -49.01
CA ALA A 752 -3.62 10.67 -49.37
C ALA A 752 -2.97 11.94 -48.79
N LEU A 753 -1.93 11.78 -47.99
CA LEU A 753 -1.12 12.87 -47.45
C LEU A 753 0.26 12.87 -48.10
N GLN A 754 0.65 14.02 -48.64
CA GLN A 754 1.98 14.21 -49.24
C GLN A 754 2.98 14.66 -48.17
N GLY A 755 4.04 13.88 -48.00
CA GLY A 755 5.25 14.21 -47.23
C GLY A 755 6.47 13.58 -47.94
N GLU A 756 7.56 13.31 -47.21
CA GLU A 756 8.74 12.63 -47.78
C GLU A 756 8.43 11.23 -48.37
N LYS A 757 7.33 10.61 -47.93
CA LYS A 757 6.69 9.46 -48.56
C LYS A 757 5.18 9.70 -48.63
N LEU A 758 4.53 9.12 -49.62
CA LEU A 758 3.08 9.15 -49.75
C LEU A 758 2.44 8.28 -48.66
N LEU A 759 1.59 8.87 -47.82
CA LEU A 759 0.92 8.20 -46.70
C LEU A 759 -0.59 8.14 -46.94
N TYR A 760 -1.19 6.97 -46.73
CA TYR A 760 -2.65 6.81 -46.77
C TYR A 760 -3.20 6.62 -45.35
N LEU A 761 -4.18 7.45 -44.99
CA LEU A 761 -4.98 7.28 -43.77
C LEU A 761 -6.43 6.97 -44.14
N TYR A 762 -7.13 6.29 -43.24
CA TYR A 762 -8.46 5.73 -43.48
C TYR A 762 -9.41 6.11 -42.34
N SER A 763 -10.72 6.11 -42.63
CA SER A 763 -11.75 6.10 -41.59
C SER A 763 -13.07 5.52 -42.10
N LEU A 764 -13.96 5.20 -41.17
CA LEU A 764 -15.36 4.87 -41.45
C LEU A 764 -16.20 6.15 -41.30
N ILE A 765 -17.10 6.42 -42.24
CA ILE A 765 -17.92 7.64 -42.26
C ILE A 765 -19.26 7.40 -42.95
N ALA A 766 -20.34 8.04 -42.50
CA ALA A 766 -21.65 7.94 -43.14
C ALA A 766 -21.64 8.56 -44.55
N ARG A 767 -22.35 7.93 -45.50
CA ARG A 767 -22.39 8.32 -46.91
C ARG A 767 -22.80 9.79 -47.14
N ARG A 768 -23.75 10.30 -46.35
CA ARG A 768 -24.20 11.70 -46.39
C ARG A 768 -23.04 12.68 -46.18
N LEU A 769 -22.21 12.43 -45.16
CA LEU A 769 -21.08 13.29 -44.79
C LEU A 769 -19.98 13.30 -45.87
N VAL A 770 -19.79 12.17 -46.58
CA VAL A 770 -18.92 12.11 -47.75
C VAL A 770 -19.41 13.04 -48.87
N LEU A 771 -20.71 13.03 -49.15
CA LEU A 771 -21.32 13.88 -50.19
C LEU A 771 -21.33 15.37 -49.81
N GLU A 772 -21.23 15.69 -48.52
CA GLU A 772 -20.98 17.05 -48.03
C GLU A 772 -19.51 17.45 -48.25
N LEU A 773 -18.55 16.59 -47.88
CA LEU A 773 -17.11 16.82 -48.11
C LEU A 773 -16.76 16.98 -49.59
N SER A 774 -17.40 16.24 -50.49
CA SER A 774 -17.14 16.33 -51.94
C SER A 774 -17.54 17.66 -52.56
N LYS A 775 -18.39 18.46 -51.88
CA LYS A 775 -18.85 19.79 -52.34
C LYS A 775 -17.93 20.94 -51.90
N LEU A 776 -17.03 20.71 -50.94
CA LEU A 776 -16.06 21.72 -50.52
C LEU A 776 -14.90 21.81 -51.51
N GLU A 777 -14.35 23.00 -51.68
CA GLU A 777 -13.08 23.22 -52.39
C GLU A 777 -11.87 23.20 -51.45
N GLY A 778 -10.78 22.57 -51.90
CA GLY A 778 -9.51 22.48 -51.18
C GLY A 778 -9.43 21.33 -50.16
N ASP A 779 -8.37 20.52 -50.24
CA ASP A 779 -8.20 19.35 -49.36
C ASP A 779 -7.94 19.73 -47.90
N LEU A 780 -7.31 20.88 -47.62
CA LEU A 780 -7.13 21.37 -46.26
C LEU A 780 -8.47 21.66 -45.57
N SER A 781 -9.40 22.30 -46.28
CA SER A 781 -10.77 22.58 -45.81
C SER A 781 -11.53 21.27 -45.52
N ARG A 782 -11.39 20.27 -46.40
CA ARG A 782 -11.99 18.94 -46.23
C ARG A 782 -11.43 18.19 -45.02
N ILE A 783 -10.11 18.20 -44.81
CA ILE A 783 -9.47 17.58 -43.63
C ILE A 783 -9.94 18.28 -42.35
N GLN A 784 -10.06 19.61 -42.34
CA GLN A 784 -10.56 20.37 -41.20
C GLN A 784 -12.03 20.03 -40.89
N MET A 785 -12.91 20.02 -41.89
CA MET A 785 -14.32 19.63 -41.70
C MET A 785 -14.43 18.19 -41.19
N LEU A 786 -13.70 17.25 -41.80
CA LEU A 786 -13.70 15.84 -41.41
C LEU A 786 -13.27 15.63 -39.96
N THR A 787 -12.18 16.27 -39.53
CA THR A 787 -11.57 16.01 -38.21
C THR A 787 -12.16 16.85 -37.08
N ARG A 788 -12.49 18.13 -37.34
CA ARG A 788 -12.97 19.07 -36.32
C ARG A 788 -14.49 19.15 -36.27
N ASP A 789 -15.14 19.23 -37.44
CA ASP A 789 -16.58 19.52 -37.50
C ASP A 789 -17.42 18.24 -37.49
N PHE A 790 -16.92 17.14 -38.10
CA PHE A 790 -17.52 15.80 -38.02
C PHE A 790 -16.91 14.91 -36.91
N GLY A 791 -15.80 15.33 -36.28
CA GLY A 791 -15.14 14.57 -35.22
C GLY A 791 -14.49 13.24 -35.66
N VAL A 792 -14.31 13.02 -36.97
CA VAL A 792 -13.85 11.75 -37.52
C VAL A 792 -12.32 11.64 -37.40
N LYS A 793 -11.85 10.59 -36.71
CA LYS A 793 -10.42 10.30 -36.58
C LYS A 793 -9.91 9.53 -37.81
N LEU A 794 -8.91 10.09 -38.48
CA LEU A 794 -8.13 9.40 -39.50
C LEU A 794 -7.09 8.49 -38.84
N VAL A 795 -7.04 7.23 -39.26
CA VAL A 795 -6.15 6.19 -38.70
C VAL A 795 -5.37 5.47 -39.80
N GLY A 796 -4.21 4.91 -39.46
CA GLY A 796 -3.52 3.98 -40.35
C GLY A 796 -4.32 2.68 -40.53
N TRP A 797 -4.16 2.02 -41.68
CA TRP A 797 -4.90 0.80 -42.05
C TRP A 797 -5.09 -0.23 -40.93
N LYS A 798 -4.01 -0.54 -40.19
CA LYS A 798 -3.96 -1.53 -39.11
C LYS A 798 -4.81 -1.19 -37.87
N ASN A 799 -5.33 0.04 -37.80
CA ASN A 799 -6.08 0.58 -36.66
C ASN A 799 -7.56 0.87 -37.01
N LEU A 800 -8.05 0.40 -38.16
CA LEU A 800 -9.46 0.44 -38.51
C LEU A 800 -10.30 -0.44 -37.57
N SER A 801 -11.56 -0.06 -37.35
CA SER A 801 -12.48 -0.77 -36.45
C SER A 801 -12.98 -2.10 -37.06
N ALA A 802 -13.52 -2.99 -36.21
CA ALA A 802 -14.13 -4.24 -36.66
C ALA A 802 -15.28 -4.01 -37.67
N ALA A 803 -16.04 -2.91 -37.53
CA ALA A 803 -17.09 -2.52 -38.46
C ALA A 803 -16.54 -2.16 -39.85
N ALA A 804 -15.38 -1.52 -39.93
CA ALA A 804 -14.69 -1.29 -41.21
C ALA A 804 -14.21 -2.63 -41.81
N GLY A 805 -13.73 -3.56 -40.99
CA GLY A 805 -13.40 -4.93 -41.41
C GLY A 805 -14.56 -5.64 -42.12
N SER A 806 -15.76 -5.63 -41.52
CA SER A 806 -16.96 -6.21 -42.15
C SER A 806 -17.35 -5.53 -43.46
N LEU A 807 -17.22 -4.20 -43.54
CA LEU A 807 -17.47 -3.44 -44.77
C LEU A 807 -16.48 -3.82 -45.89
N ILE A 808 -15.20 -4.01 -45.56
CA ILE A 808 -14.17 -4.45 -46.51
C ILE A 808 -14.53 -5.83 -47.09
N THR A 809 -14.95 -6.79 -46.27
CA THR A 809 -15.38 -8.12 -46.74
C THR A 809 -16.65 -8.06 -47.60
N SER A 810 -17.56 -7.12 -47.31
CA SER A 810 -18.73 -6.82 -48.17
C SER A 810 -18.31 -6.32 -49.56
N ILE A 811 -17.42 -5.33 -49.60
CA ILE A 811 -16.84 -4.76 -50.84
C ILE A 811 -16.10 -5.82 -51.64
N GLU A 812 -15.28 -6.65 -50.98
CA GLU A 812 -14.53 -7.74 -51.59
C GLU A 812 -15.46 -8.78 -52.22
N SER A 813 -16.50 -9.21 -51.50
CA SER A 813 -17.50 -10.16 -52.01
C SER A 813 -18.26 -9.62 -53.23
N ALA A 814 -18.53 -8.30 -53.27
CA ALA A 814 -19.23 -7.67 -54.39
C ALA A 814 -18.35 -7.35 -55.60
N ARG A 815 -17.03 -7.17 -55.40
CA ARG A 815 -16.06 -6.79 -56.47
C ARG A 815 -15.20 -7.97 -56.96
N SER A 816 -15.38 -9.18 -56.41
CA SER A 816 -14.66 -10.39 -56.82
C SER A 816 -15.42 -11.27 -57.83
N VAL A 817 -16.42 -10.70 -58.52
CA VAL A 817 -17.29 -11.35 -59.52
C VAL A 817 -17.11 -10.71 -60.90
#